data_AF-A0A8C5CDE2-F1
#
_entry.id   AF-A0A8C5CDE2-F1
#
_cell.length_a   1.000
_cell.length_b   1.000
_cell.length_c   1.000
_cell.angle_alpha   90.00
_cell.angle_beta   90.00
_cell.angle_gamma   90.00
#
_symmetry.space_group_name_H-M   'P 1'
#
loop_
_entity.id
_entity.type
_entity.pdbx_description
1 polymer ?
#
loop_
_entity_poly.entity_id
_entity_poly.type
_entity_poly.pdbx_seq_one_letter_code
_entity_poly.pdbx_strand_id
1 'polypeptide(L)'
;MENAHAKTPAECLTFFSSNEATGLTPDQFKKNLAKFGHNGEAAKHGKSVWELIYEQFEDLLVRILLLAACISFVLAWFEEGEETVTAFVEPFVILLILIANAIVGVWQERNAEDAIEALKEYEPEMGKVYRSDRKSVQMIKAREIVPGESVSVIKHTEAVPDLRAVNQDKKNMLFSGTNIAAGKAIGIAVYTGVSTEIGKIRDQMAATEQEKTPLQAKLDEFGEQLSKVITLICIAVWAINIGHFNDPVHGGSWIRGAVYYFKIAVALAVAAIPEGLPAVITTCLALGTRRMAKKNAIVRSLPSVETLGCTSVICSDKTGTLTTNQMCVTKMFIIKGVEGDHVNLDAFDISGSKYTPEGEVSQGGAKTNCSAHDGLVELSTICALCNDSSLDYNESKKIFEKVGEATETALCCLVEKMNVFNSNVKNLSFIERANACCTVVKQLMTKKFTLEFSRDRKSMSVYCTPGKGDGGAKMFVKGAPEGVIDRCTYVRVGTTRVPLTDAIKDKILAVIKDWGTGRDTLRCLALATCDNPLKPEEMKLEDSTKFADYECDLTFVGCVGMLDPPRKEVSGSIQLCRDAGIRVIMITGDNKGTAIAICRRIGIFAEDEDVTGKAYTGREFDDLPISEQAEAVVRASCFARVEPSHKSKIVEFLQAHDDITAMTGDGVNDAPALKKAEIGIAMGSGTAVAKSASEMVLADDNFSSIVAAVEEGRAIYNNMKQFIRYLISSNVGEVVCIFLTAALGLPEALIPVQLLWVNLVTDGLPATALGFNPPDLDIMDRAPRSPKEPLISGWLFFRYMAIGAYVGAATVGAAGWWFIYDVTGPGLSYYQLSHFMQCHGENPDFEGINCHIFEASHPMTMALSVLVTIEMANALNSLSENQSLLRMPPWSNFWLLSAMSLSMSLHFMIIYVDPLPMIFKMTPLSMEQWLMVLKLSFPVILIDEVLKFVARNYIDRKWSQTHTYTHTHTFFIYYIYIIYL
;
A
#
# COMPACT_ATOMS: atom_id res chain seq x y z
N MET A 1 -4.96 37.11 5.28
CA MET A 1 -5.24 37.97 4.11
C MET A 1 -5.38 37.07 2.90
N GLU A 2 -6.59 36.86 2.37
CA GLU A 2 -6.76 35.99 1.18
C GLU A 2 -6.10 36.60 -0.07
N ASN A 3 -5.51 35.76 -0.92
CA ASN A 3 -4.83 36.14 -2.17
C ASN A 3 -3.68 37.16 -1.99
N ALA A 4 -2.89 37.01 -0.94
CA ALA A 4 -1.74 37.89 -0.69
C ALA A 4 -0.72 37.91 -1.84
N HIS A 5 -0.63 36.84 -2.63
CA HIS A 5 0.24 36.77 -3.82
C HIS A 5 -0.17 37.77 -4.92
N ALA A 6 -1.43 38.18 -4.99
CA ALA A 6 -1.93 39.15 -5.96
C ALA A 6 -1.86 40.60 -5.47
N LYS A 7 -1.18 40.85 -4.34
CA LYS A 7 -1.10 42.14 -3.68
C LYS A 7 0.34 42.62 -3.61
N THR A 8 0.51 43.93 -3.65
CA THR A 8 1.83 44.57 -3.49
C THR A 8 2.27 44.54 -2.02
N PRO A 9 3.59 44.60 -1.74
CA PRO A 9 4.09 44.67 -0.36
C PRO A 9 3.47 45.81 0.45
N ALA A 10 3.23 46.96 -0.17
CA ALA A 10 2.59 48.12 0.47
C ALA A 10 1.13 47.84 0.87
N GLU A 11 0.35 47.16 0.03
CA GLU A 11 -1.01 46.74 0.37
C GLU A 11 -1.02 45.75 1.53
N CYS A 12 -0.09 44.79 1.55
CA CYS A 12 0.05 43.82 2.64
C CYS A 12 0.42 44.48 3.97
N LEU A 13 1.42 45.38 3.97
CA LEU A 13 1.81 46.15 5.16
C LEU A 13 0.65 47.00 5.70
N THR A 14 -0.12 47.61 4.79
CA THR A 14 -1.31 48.41 5.14
C THR A 14 -2.40 47.55 5.75
N PHE A 15 -2.67 46.37 5.20
CA PHE A 15 -3.70 45.45 5.71
C PHE A 15 -3.43 45.02 7.16
N PHE A 16 -2.16 44.74 7.49
CA PHE A 16 -1.76 44.30 8.83
C PHE A 16 -1.34 45.44 9.77
N SER A 17 -1.40 46.70 9.30
CA SER A 17 -0.92 47.88 10.03
C SER A 17 0.50 47.71 10.58
N SER A 18 1.38 47.09 9.79
CA SER A 18 2.77 46.77 10.14
C SER A 18 3.75 47.67 9.41
N ASN A 19 4.89 47.98 10.05
CA ASN A 19 5.97 48.74 9.43
C ASN A 19 7.11 47.79 9.01
N GLU A 20 7.71 48.02 7.86
CA GLU A 20 8.79 47.16 7.33
C GLU A 20 10.08 47.21 8.17
N ALA A 21 10.44 48.38 8.70
CA ALA A 21 11.67 48.58 9.45
C ALA A 21 11.55 48.21 10.93
N THR A 22 10.35 48.35 11.52
CA THR A 22 10.13 48.16 12.96
C THR A 22 9.22 46.99 13.32
N GLY A 23 8.47 46.43 12.36
CA GLY A 23 7.54 45.32 12.59
C GLY A 23 6.29 45.70 13.38
N LEU A 24 5.65 44.70 13.99
CA LEU A 24 4.47 44.87 14.84
C LEU A 24 4.85 45.37 16.25
N THR A 25 3.97 46.16 16.86
CA THR A 25 4.07 46.52 18.28
C THR A 25 3.60 45.37 19.19
N PRO A 26 4.04 45.31 20.47
CA PRO A 26 3.58 44.29 21.41
C PRO A 26 2.05 44.21 21.57
N ASP A 27 1.36 45.35 21.54
CA ASP A 27 -0.10 45.42 21.62
C ASP A 27 -0.78 44.90 20.35
N GLN A 28 -0.23 45.21 19.17
CA GLN A 28 -0.69 44.65 17.91
C GLN A 28 -0.47 43.14 17.86
N PHE A 29 0.68 42.66 18.35
CA PHE A 29 0.96 41.23 18.47
C PHE A 29 -0.06 40.54 19.37
N LYS A 30 -0.35 41.08 20.56
CA LYS A 30 -1.33 40.49 21.48
C LYS A 30 -2.75 40.46 20.87
N LYS A 31 -3.16 41.52 20.16
CA LYS A 31 -4.43 41.57 19.44
C LYS A 31 -4.48 40.56 18.30
N ASN A 32 -3.41 40.44 17.52
CA ASN A 32 -3.32 39.49 16.43
C ASN A 32 -3.29 38.04 16.95
N LEU A 33 -2.59 37.76 18.04
CA LEU A 33 -2.56 36.45 18.68
C LEU A 33 -3.96 36.05 19.20
N ALA A 34 -4.70 36.99 19.79
CA ALA A 34 -6.08 36.74 20.22
C ALA A 34 -7.04 36.54 19.03
N LYS A 35 -6.78 37.19 17.89
CA LYS A 35 -7.63 37.10 16.69
C LYS A 35 -7.35 35.85 15.84
N PHE A 36 -6.09 35.51 15.65
CA PHE A 36 -5.65 34.46 14.72
C PHE A 36 -5.21 33.17 15.44
N GLY A 37 -5.07 33.21 16.77
CA GLY A 37 -4.57 32.11 17.57
C GLY A 37 -3.05 31.97 17.51
N HIS A 38 -2.53 30.96 18.21
CA HIS A 38 -1.11 30.60 18.14
C HIS A 38 -0.79 29.98 16.77
N ASN A 39 0.41 30.26 16.27
CA ASN A 39 1.00 29.51 15.18
C ASN A 39 1.54 28.19 15.77
N GLY A 40 0.73 27.14 15.69
CA GLY A 40 1.01 25.84 16.27
C GLY A 40 -0.25 24.99 16.31
N GLU A 41 -0.06 23.68 16.20
CA GLU A 41 -1.16 22.74 16.06
C GLU A 41 -1.98 22.57 17.34
N ALA A 42 -3.31 22.44 17.21
CA ALA A 42 -4.13 21.87 18.28
C ALA A 42 -3.89 20.35 18.26
N ALA A 43 -3.25 19.81 19.30
CA ALA A 43 -3.08 18.37 19.41
C ALA A 43 -4.48 17.72 19.51
N LYS A 44 -4.87 16.93 18.49
CA LYS A 44 -5.92 15.94 18.71
C LYS A 44 -5.34 14.91 19.67
N HIS A 45 -6.02 14.69 20.79
CA HIS A 45 -5.76 13.51 21.59
C HIS A 45 -6.23 12.31 20.76
N GLY A 46 -5.31 11.39 20.43
CA GLY A 46 -5.67 10.07 19.90
C GLY A 46 -6.54 9.32 20.90
N LYS A 47 -7.16 8.22 20.47
CA LYS A 47 -8.00 7.42 21.36
C LYS A 47 -7.15 6.89 22.51
N SER A 48 -7.70 6.90 23.72
CA SER A 48 -6.99 6.31 24.85
C SER A 48 -6.96 4.78 24.70
N VAL A 49 -5.94 4.12 25.28
CA VAL A 49 -5.87 2.65 25.30
C VAL A 49 -7.14 2.03 25.91
N TRP A 50 -7.78 2.72 26.86
CA TRP A 50 -9.04 2.27 27.45
C TRP A 50 -10.22 2.34 26.49
N GLU A 51 -10.29 3.37 25.65
CA GLU A 51 -11.31 3.48 24.60
C GLU A 51 -11.13 2.38 23.55
N LEU A 52 -9.88 2.14 23.11
CA LEU A 52 -9.58 1.04 22.16
C LEU A 52 -9.98 -0.33 22.74
N ILE A 53 -9.67 -0.59 24.02
CA ILE A 53 -10.10 -1.84 24.68
C ILE A 53 -11.64 -1.92 24.69
N TYR A 54 -12.34 -0.84 25.03
CA TYR A 54 -13.79 -0.82 25.09
C TYR A 54 -14.43 -1.15 23.73
N GLU A 55 -13.90 -0.60 22.63
CA GLU A 55 -14.37 -0.85 21.27
C GLU A 55 -14.27 -2.34 20.89
N GLN A 56 -13.26 -3.08 21.38
CA GLN A 56 -13.16 -4.53 21.16
C GLN A 56 -14.33 -5.33 21.79
N PHE A 57 -15.02 -4.77 22.80
CA PHE A 57 -16.21 -5.39 23.43
C PHE A 57 -17.54 -4.85 22.86
N GLU A 58 -17.50 -3.98 21.84
CA GLU A 58 -18.72 -3.53 21.16
C GLU A 58 -19.22 -4.53 20.12
N ASP A 59 -18.34 -5.38 19.60
CA ASP A 59 -18.69 -6.41 18.63
C ASP A 59 -19.76 -7.38 19.17
N LEU A 60 -20.71 -7.74 18.31
CA LEU A 60 -21.88 -8.53 18.69
C LEU A 60 -21.50 -9.98 19.05
N LEU A 61 -20.51 -10.58 18.38
CA LEU A 61 -20.05 -11.94 18.70
C LEU A 61 -19.33 -11.94 20.06
N VAL A 62 -18.48 -10.94 20.30
CA VAL A 62 -17.80 -10.75 21.59
C VAL A 62 -18.81 -10.60 22.73
N ARG A 63 -19.90 -9.86 22.51
CA ARG A 63 -20.99 -9.72 23.50
C ARG A 63 -21.72 -11.03 23.77
N ILE A 64 -21.96 -11.85 22.74
CA ILE A 64 -22.55 -13.19 22.92
C ILE A 64 -21.62 -14.08 23.74
N LEU A 65 -20.32 -14.07 23.45
CA LEU A 65 -19.34 -14.86 24.20
C LEU A 65 -19.19 -14.36 25.65
N LEU A 66 -19.25 -13.04 25.87
CA LEU A 66 -19.26 -12.45 27.20
C LEU A 66 -20.52 -12.84 27.99
N LEU A 67 -21.69 -12.84 27.34
CA LEU A 67 -22.93 -13.34 27.94
C LEU A 67 -22.81 -14.83 28.31
N ALA A 68 -22.24 -15.64 27.42
CA ALA A 68 -21.96 -17.05 27.67
C ALA A 68 -21.01 -17.24 28.87
N ALA A 69 -19.96 -16.43 28.98
CA ALA A 69 -19.04 -16.43 30.11
C ALA A 69 -19.75 -16.08 31.43
N CYS A 70 -20.60 -15.06 31.43
CA CYS A 70 -21.40 -14.68 32.60
C CYS A 70 -22.36 -15.79 33.01
N ILE A 71 -23.07 -16.40 32.06
CA ILE A 71 -23.98 -17.52 32.33
C ILE A 71 -23.20 -18.71 32.88
N SER A 72 -22.10 -19.09 32.23
CA SER A 72 -21.22 -20.19 32.66
C SER A 72 -20.70 -19.97 34.08
N PHE A 73 -20.29 -18.74 34.43
CA PHE A 73 -19.86 -18.39 35.78
C PHE A 73 -20.98 -18.54 36.82
N VAL A 74 -22.20 -18.12 36.48
CA VAL A 74 -23.38 -18.29 37.35
C VAL A 74 -23.70 -19.77 37.54
N LEU A 75 -23.69 -20.56 36.46
CA LEU A 75 -23.95 -22.01 36.51
C LEU A 75 -22.92 -22.71 37.40
N ALA A 76 -21.64 -22.44 37.21
CA ALA A 76 -20.56 -22.98 38.03
C ALA A 76 -20.67 -22.59 39.51
N TRP A 77 -21.21 -21.40 39.83
CA TRP A 77 -21.42 -20.95 41.21
C TRP A 77 -22.59 -21.66 41.91
N PHE A 78 -23.61 -22.09 41.16
CA PHE A 78 -24.80 -22.77 41.68
C PHE A 78 -24.73 -24.30 41.58
N GLU A 79 -23.64 -24.86 41.05
CA GLU A 79 -23.44 -26.30 40.93
C GLU A 79 -23.04 -26.91 42.28
N GLU A 80 -23.92 -27.75 42.85
CA GLU A 80 -23.69 -28.46 44.12
C GLU A 80 -23.02 -29.83 43.83
N GLY A 81 -21.71 -29.98 44.07
CA GLY A 81 -20.98 -31.25 43.84
C GLY A 81 -19.49 -31.27 44.25
N GLU A 82 -18.84 -32.44 44.20
CA GLU A 82 -17.42 -32.66 44.61
C GLU A 82 -16.38 -32.02 43.67
N GLU A 83 -16.77 -31.61 42.46
CA GLU A 83 -15.90 -31.08 41.38
C GLU A 83 -15.76 -29.53 41.38
N THR A 84 -15.76 -28.88 42.56
CA THR A 84 -15.73 -27.41 42.68
C THR A 84 -14.56 -26.71 41.96
N VAL A 85 -13.41 -27.37 41.80
CA VAL A 85 -12.22 -26.77 41.16
C VAL A 85 -12.30 -26.79 39.63
N THR A 86 -12.90 -27.83 39.02
CA THR A 86 -13.00 -27.98 37.56
C THR A 86 -14.18 -27.21 36.98
N ALA A 87 -15.24 -26.96 37.77
CA ALA A 87 -16.42 -26.20 37.34
C ALA A 87 -16.09 -24.76 36.86
N PHE A 88 -15.10 -24.09 37.46
CA PHE A 88 -14.68 -22.73 37.06
C PHE A 88 -13.74 -22.68 35.85
N VAL A 89 -13.33 -23.82 35.29
CA VAL A 89 -12.42 -23.84 34.13
C VAL A 89 -13.11 -23.22 32.90
N GLU A 90 -14.35 -23.59 32.63
CA GLU A 90 -15.11 -23.09 31.48
C GLU A 90 -15.20 -21.54 31.44
N PRO A 91 -15.76 -20.85 32.46
CA PRO A 91 -15.88 -19.39 32.43
C PRO A 91 -14.51 -18.70 32.41
N PHE A 92 -13.48 -19.30 33.03
CA PHE A 92 -12.13 -18.75 33.04
C PHE A 92 -11.46 -18.82 31.66
N VAL A 93 -11.61 -19.94 30.94
CA VAL A 93 -11.06 -20.11 29.58
C VAL A 93 -11.73 -19.13 28.61
N ILE A 94 -13.07 -18.98 28.68
CA ILE A 94 -13.79 -18.02 27.84
C ILE A 94 -13.29 -16.59 28.11
N LEU A 95 -13.14 -16.20 29.38
CA LEU A 95 -12.63 -14.88 29.74
C LEU A 95 -11.19 -14.66 29.25
N LEU A 96 -10.33 -15.68 29.34
CA LEU A 96 -8.95 -15.61 28.86
C LEU A 96 -8.88 -15.37 27.35
N ILE A 97 -9.75 -16.03 26.57
CA ILE A 97 -9.86 -15.84 25.13
C ILE A 97 -10.30 -14.39 24.80
N LEU A 98 -11.30 -13.86 25.51
CA LEU A 98 -11.74 -12.47 25.34
C LEU A 98 -10.62 -11.47 25.60
N ILE A 99 -9.85 -11.68 26.67
CA ILE A 99 -8.69 -10.83 27.00
C ILE A 99 -7.62 -10.94 25.92
N ALA A 100 -7.29 -12.15 25.46
CA ALA A 100 -6.28 -12.35 24.43
C ALA A 100 -6.69 -11.69 23.10
N ASN A 101 -7.94 -11.85 22.68
CA ASN A 101 -8.46 -11.22 21.46
C ASN A 101 -8.47 -9.70 21.56
N ALA A 102 -8.84 -9.13 22.71
CA ALA A 102 -8.78 -7.68 22.94
C ALA A 102 -7.34 -7.14 22.89
N ILE A 103 -6.36 -7.85 23.47
CA ILE A 103 -4.94 -7.47 23.40
C ILE A 103 -4.45 -7.47 21.94
N VAL A 104 -4.79 -8.51 21.18
CA VAL A 104 -4.42 -8.60 19.76
C VAL A 104 -5.06 -7.47 18.94
N GLY A 105 -6.35 -7.18 19.16
CA GLY A 105 -7.06 -6.09 18.49
C GLY A 105 -6.42 -4.71 18.76
N VAL A 106 -6.18 -4.38 20.03
CA VAL A 106 -5.55 -3.11 20.43
C VAL A 106 -4.13 -2.98 19.87
N TRP A 107 -3.37 -4.07 19.83
CA TRP A 107 -2.02 -4.07 19.26
C TRP A 107 -2.02 -3.77 17.75
N GLN A 108 -3.04 -4.21 17.01
CA GLN A 108 -3.19 -3.90 15.59
C GLN A 108 -3.53 -2.42 15.34
N GLU A 109 -4.45 -1.85 16.11
CA GLU A 109 -4.91 -0.46 15.93
C GLU A 109 -3.84 0.58 16.30
N ARG A 110 -3.05 0.31 17.33
CA ARG A 110 -2.05 1.28 17.83
C ARG A 110 -0.96 1.62 16.79
N ASN A 111 -0.62 0.69 15.89
CA ASN A 111 0.40 0.92 14.87
C ASN A 111 -0.01 1.98 13.81
N ALA A 112 -1.29 2.34 13.73
CA ALA A 112 -1.80 3.33 12.76
C ALA A 112 -1.71 4.79 13.26
N GLU A 113 -1.78 5.05 14.57
CA GLU A 113 -1.85 6.42 15.13
C GLU A 113 -0.52 7.18 15.07
N ASP A 114 0.63 6.49 15.06
CA ASP A 114 1.99 7.08 15.01
C ASP A 114 2.21 7.95 13.75
N ALA A 115 1.33 7.84 12.75
CA ALA A 115 1.40 8.55 11.49
C ALA A 115 1.32 10.08 11.62
N ILE A 116 0.42 10.56 12.50
CA ILE A 116 0.16 12.00 12.72
C ILE A 116 1.27 12.60 13.59
N GLU A 117 1.86 11.81 14.48
CA GLU A 117 2.95 12.26 15.35
C GLU A 117 4.24 12.53 14.56
N ALA A 118 4.50 11.78 13.48
CA ALA A 118 5.63 12.02 12.58
C ALA A 118 5.59 13.37 11.84
N LEU A 119 4.42 14.03 11.71
CA LEU A 119 4.34 15.40 11.19
C LEU A 119 5.02 16.41 12.13
N LYS A 120 5.05 16.14 13.45
CA LYS A 120 5.64 17.02 14.45
C LYS A 120 7.17 17.08 14.35
N GLU A 121 7.83 16.05 13.81
CA GLU A 121 9.29 15.98 13.67
C GLU A 121 9.85 17.03 12.68
N TYR A 122 8.98 17.59 11.84
CA TYR A 122 9.37 18.63 10.91
C TYR A 122 9.39 20.01 11.57
N GLU A 123 8.69 20.27 12.69
CA GLU A 123 8.67 21.60 13.28
C GLU A 123 10.07 22.03 13.81
N PRO A 124 10.70 23.08 13.27
CA PRO A 124 11.98 23.55 13.78
C PRO A 124 11.80 24.15 15.16
N GLU A 125 12.79 24.02 16.04
CA GLU A 125 12.60 24.47 17.41
C GLU A 125 12.63 26.01 17.56
N MET A 126 13.25 26.77 16.63
CA MET A 126 13.50 28.23 16.73
C MET A 126 13.46 29.03 15.39
N GLY A 127 13.01 30.30 15.39
CA GLY A 127 12.76 31.18 14.22
C GLY A 127 13.13 32.64 14.48
N LYS A 128 13.37 33.43 13.41
CA LYS A 128 13.91 34.82 13.47
C LYS A 128 12.85 35.86 13.17
N VAL A 129 12.65 36.85 14.07
CA VAL A 129 11.68 37.94 13.89
C VAL A 129 12.26 39.33 14.21
N TYR A 130 11.65 40.35 13.60
CA TYR A 130 11.82 41.77 13.97
C TYR A 130 10.56 42.25 14.70
N ARG A 131 10.74 42.93 15.84
CA ARG A 131 9.66 43.50 16.67
C ARG A 131 10.08 44.90 17.12
N SER A 132 9.12 45.80 17.31
CA SER A 132 9.41 47.22 17.54
C SER A 132 10.12 47.50 18.88
N ASP A 133 10.18 46.51 19.77
CA ASP A 133 10.80 46.58 21.09
C ASP A 133 12.33 46.36 21.08
N ARG A 134 12.92 45.85 19.99
CA ARG A 134 14.39 45.75 19.81
C ARG A 134 14.83 45.97 18.37
N LYS A 135 15.96 46.67 18.18
CA LYS A 135 16.59 46.89 16.87
C LYS A 135 17.28 45.65 16.27
N SER A 136 17.66 44.66 17.08
CA SER A 136 18.34 43.44 16.63
C SER A 136 17.35 42.28 16.43
N VAL A 137 17.68 41.37 15.50
CA VAL A 137 16.86 40.18 15.21
C VAL A 137 16.72 39.31 16.47
N GLN A 138 15.50 38.86 16.76
CA GLN A 138 15.21 38.02 17.92
C GLN A 138 15.00 36.56 17.48
N MET A 139 15.58 35.61 18.22
CA MET A 139 15.29 34.18 18.09
C MET A 139 14.15 33.81 19.04
N ILE A 140 13.04 33.32 18.51
CA ILE A 140 11.88 32.83 19.27
C ILE A 140 11.60 31.36 18.91
N LYS A 141 10.85 30.60 19.72
CA LYS A 141 10.52 29.20 19.41
C LYS A 141 9.80 29.08 18.05
N ALA A 142 10.28 28.24 17.12
CA ALA A 142 9.71 28.07 15.76
C ALA A 142 8.75 26.90 15.63
N ARG A 143 7.75 26.86 16.51
CA ARG A 143 6.45 26.22 16.23
C ARG A 143 5.74 26.82 14.99
N GLU A 144 6.49 27.35 14.03
CA GLU A 144 6.15 28.41 13.10
C GLU A 144 6.71 28.22 11.66
N ILE A 145 7.49 27.18 11.26
CA ILE A 145 7.97 27.01 9.85
C ILE A 145 8.31 25.52 9.44
N VAL A 146 7.49 24.75 8.65
CA VAL A 146 7.90 23.50 7.86
C VAL A 146 6.89 23.01 6.77
N PRO A 147 7.24 22.15 5.74
CA PRO A 147 7.94 22.33 4.43
C PRO A 147 7.10 22.75 3.19
N GLY A 148 7.75 23.19 2.08
CA GLY A 148 7.31 22.78 0.72
C GLY A 148 7.39 23.73 -0.49
N GLU A 149 8.49 23.64 -1.25
CA GLU A 149 8.55 23.74 -2.73
C GLU A 149 9.48 22.60 -3.17
N SER A 150 9.11 21.81 -4.18
CA SER A 150 9.84 20.59 -4.57
C SER A 150 11.22 20.86 -5.19
N VAL A 151 11.47 22.11 -5.58
CA VAL A 151 12.69 22.61 -6.20
C VAL A 151 12.93 24.04 -5.72
N SER A 152 14.18 24.49 -5.71
CA SER A 152 14.51 25.89 -5.41
C SER A 152 13.86 26.84 -6.42
N VAL A 153 13.08 27.80 -5.93
CA VAL A 153 12.45 28.84 -6.75
C VAL A 153 12.96 30.21 -6.33
N ILE A 154 13.40 31.02 -7.31
CA ILE A 154 13.77 32.41 -7.08
C ILE A 154 12.51 33.21 -6.73
N LYS A 155 12.60 33.99 -5.66
CA LYS A 155 11.51 34.81 -5.14
C LYS A 155 11.67 36.28 -5.53
N HIS A 156 10.57 36.96 -5.80
CA HIS A 156 10.52 38.39 -6.14
C HIS A 156 9.37 39.10 -5.41
N THR A 157 9.38 40.43 -5.35
CA THR A 157 8.35 41.20 -4.64
C THR A 157 7.13 41.58 -5.50
N GLU A 158 7.22 41.39 -6.82
CA GLU A 158 6.14 41.72 -7.75
C GLU A 158 4.87 40.91 -7.49
N ALA A 159 3.71 41.57 -7.58
CA ALA A 159 2.41 40.93 -7.43
C ALA A 159 2.14 39.97 -8.59
N VAL A 160 1.63 38.79 -8.28
CA VAL A 160 1.23 37.77 -9.26
C VAL A 160 -0.24 38.02 -9.62
N PRO A 161 -0.56 38.50 -10.84
CA PRO A 161 -1.90 38.99 -11.17
C PRO A 161 -2.96 37.89 -11.27
N ASP A 162 -2.54 36.63 -11.45
CA ASP A 162 -3.46 35.50 -11.48
C ASP A 162 -3.94 35.12 -10.07
N LEU A 163 -5.22 35.40 -9.79
CA LEU A 163 -5.87 35.03 -8.54
C LEU A 163 -5.94 33.51 -8.34
N ARG A 164 -5.92 32.72 -9.43
CA ARG A 164 -5.92 31.26 -9.41
C ARG A 164 -4.54 30.67 -9.66
N ALA A 165 -3.48 31.46 -9.47
CA ALA A 165 -2.11 30.98 -9.59
C ALA A 165 -1.88 29.74 -8.72
N VAL A 166 -1.32 28.70 -9.34
CA VAL A 166 -0.81 27.51 -8.66
C VAL A 166 0.26 27.88 -7.64
N ASN A 167 0.45 27.06 -6.59
CA ASN A 167 1.40 27.39 -5.53
C ASN A 167 2.82 27.62 -6.06
N GLN A 168 3.22 26.89 -7.11
CA GLN A 168 4.52 27.02 -7.79
C GLN A 168 4.73 28.36 -8.52
N ASP A 169 3.64 29.08 -8.83
CA ASP A 169 3.66 30.35 -9.54
C ASP A 169 3.57 31.56 -8.59
N LYS A 170 3.26 31.34 -7.30
CA LYS A 170 3.24 32.38 -6.24
C LYS A 170 4.67 32.74 -5.79
N LYS A 171 5.47 33.24 -6.72
CA LYS A 171 6.91 33.55 -6.53
C LYS A 171 7.19 34.69 -5.55
N ASN A 172 6.17 35.42 -5.12
CA ASN A 172 6.27 36.43 -4.07
C ASN A 172 5.86 35.93 -2.68
N MET A 173 5.60 34.64 -2.56
CA MET A 173 5.22 34.00 -1.30
C MET A 173 6.32 33.06 -0.81
N LEU A 174 6.53 33.06 0.51
CA LEU A 174 7.25 32.02 1.23
C LEU A 174 6.21 31.17 1.95
N PHE A 175 6.20 29.87 1.65
CA PHE A 175 5.25 28.96 2.28
C PHE A 175 5.78 28.55 3.64
N SER A 176 4.87 28.34 4.60
CA SER A 176 5.25 27.78 5.89
C SER A 176 6.06 26.53 5.59
N GLY A 177 7.34 26.64 5.93
CA GLY A 177 8.28 25.56 5.90
C GLY A 177 9.28 25.31 4.85
N THR A 178 9.10 25.94 3.70
CA THR A 178 10.19 25.98 2.74
C THR A 178 11.47 26.39 3.44
N ASN A 179 12.58 25.72 3.13
CA ASN A 179 13.89 26.21 3.53
C ASN A 179 14.40 27.23 2.49
N ILE A 180 15.25 28.15 2.93
CA ILE A 180 15.91 29.08 2.01
C ILE A 180 17.22 28.42 1.56
N ALA A 181 17.27 27.98 0.30
CA ALA A 181 18.45 27.34 -0.28
C ALA A 181 19.63 28.32 -0.40
N ALA A 182 19.35 29.57 -0.79
CA ALA A 182 20.34 30.64 -0.93
C ALA A 182 19.69 32.02 -0.72
N GLY A 183 20.48 32.99 -0.25
CA GLY A 183 20.07 34.39 -0.10
C GLY A 183 19.45 34.75 1.25
N LYS A 184 18.94 35.98 1.34
CA LYS A 184 18.27 36.53 2.53
C LYS A 184 17.11 37.42 2.07
N ALA A 185 15.95 37.25 2.71
CA ALA A 185 14.77 38.07 2.45
C ALA A 185 14.14 38.56 3.76
N ILE A 186 13.33 39.62 3.67
CA ILE A 186 12.43 40.10 4.72
C ILE A 186 11.02 40.03 4.14
N GLY A 187 10.06 39.51 4.90
CA GLY A 187 8.68 39.36 4.47
C GLY A 187 7.69 39.53 5.63
N ILE A 188 6.41 39.67 5.28
CA ILE A 188 5.31 39.77 6.24
C ILE A 188 4.55 38.44 6.33
N ALA A 189 4.22 38.00 7.53
CA ALA A 189 3.41 36.79 7.74
C ALA A 189 1.96 37.07 7.35
N VAL A 190 1.45 36.35 6.34
CA VAL A 190 0.10 36.53 5.79
C VAL A 190 -0.89 35.43 6.19
N TYR A 191 -0.36 34.25 6.53
CA TYR A 191 -1.09 33.09 7.09
C TYR A 191 -0.25 32.43 8.19
N THR A 192 -0.93 31.83 9.18
CA THR A 192 -0.34 31.05 10.28
C THR A 192 -1.23 29.85 10.61
N GLY A 193 -0.66 28.81 11.25
CA GLY A 193 -1.39 27.62 11.66
C GLY A 193 -2.12 26.92 10.51
N VAL A 194 -3.38 26.57 10.74
CA VAL A 194 -4.26 25.83 9.79
C VAL A 194 -4.51 26.56 8.47
N SER A 195 -4.37 27.89 8.46
CA SER A 195 -4.61 28.70 7.26
C SER A 195 -3.44 28.68 6.28
N THR A 196 -2.29 28.09 6.65
CA THR A 196 -1.14 27.91 5.75
C THR A 196 -1.38 26.75 4.77
N GLU A 197 -0.59 26.66 3.71
CA GLU A 197 -0.73 25.54 2.75
C GLU A 197 -0.49 24.17 3.41
N ILE A 198 0.50 24.04 4.30
CA ILE A 198 0.70 22.82 5.09
C ILE A 198 -0.43 22.60 6.11
N GLY A 199 -0.97 23.67 6.69
CA GLY A 199 -2.14 23.62 7.57
C GLY A 199 -3.37 23.05 6.87
N LYS A 200 -3.60 23.42 5.61
CA LYS A 200 -4.66 22.85 4.77
C LYS A 200 -4.43 21.36 4.48
N ILE A 201 -3.20 20.96 4.18
CA ILE A 201 -2.81 19.54 4.01
C ILE A 201 -3.14 18.75 5.27
N ARG A 202 -2.78 19.29 6.44
CA ARG A 202 -3.07 18.66 7.73
C ARG A 202 -4.57 18.53 7.99
N ASP A 203 -5.35 19.59 7.77
CA ASP A 203 -6.80 19.55 7.97
C ASP A 203 -7.47 18.54 7.02
N GLN A 204 -7.00 18.43 5.78
CA GLN A 204 -7.42 17.38 4.85
C GLN A 204 -7.08 15.97 5.38
N MET A 205 -5.85 15.76 5.84
CA MET A 205 -5.46 14.48 6.45
C MET A 205 -6.27 14.16 7.72
N ALA A 206 -6.59 15.17 8.52
CA ALA A 206 -7.33 15.00 9.77
C ALA A 206 -8.85 14.81 9.57
N ALA A 207 -9.38 15.25 8.41
CA ALA A 207 -10.77 15.06 8.00
C ALA A 207 -10.97 13.76 7.20
N THR A 208 -9.90 13.17 6.67
CA THR A 208 -9.98 11.90 5.95
C THR A 208 -10.10 10.76 6.97
N GLU A 209 -11.30 10.18 7.05
CA GLU A 209 -11.57 8.94 7.78
C GLU A 209 -11.04 7.76 6.96
N GLN A 210 -10.33 6.83 7.61
CA GLN A 210 -9.91 5.60 6.96
C GLN A 210 -11.12 4.66 6.90
N GLU A 211 -11.49 4.24 5.70
CA GLU A 211 -12.49 3.19 5.54
C GLU A 211 -11.93 1.84 6.00
N LYS A 212 -12.83 0.97 6.49
CA LYS A 212 -12.47 -0.41 6.84
C LYS A 212 -12.05 -1.16 5.57
N THR A 213 -11.09 -2.07 5.70
CA THR A 213 -10.67 -2.92 4.57
C THR A 213 -11.84 -3.81 4.08
N PRO A 214 -11.85 -4.21 2.79
CA PRO A 214 -12.89 -5.09 2.27
C PRO A 214 -13.06 -6.37 3.10
N LEU A 215 -11.95 -6.98 3.55
CA LEU A 215 -12.02 -8.14 4.43
C LEU A 215 -12.65 -7.81 5.79
N GLN A 216 -12.23 -6.74 6.46
CA GLN A 216 -12.82 -6.35 7.76
C GLN A 216 -14.32 -6.13 7.63
N ALA A 217 -14.78 -5.42 6.59
CA ALA A 217 -16.20 -5.23 6.33
C ALA A 217 -16.93 -6.56 6.12
N LYS A 218 -16.30 -7.54 5.46
CA LYS A 218 -16.87 -8.89 5.28
C LYS A 218 -16.85 -9.74 6.54
N LEU A 219 -15.87 -9.58 7.42
CA LEU A 219 -15.84 -10.24 8.72
C LEU A 219 -16.92 -9.67 9.65
N ASP A 220 -17.14 -8.36 9.64
CA ASP A 220 -18.23 -7.71 10.38
C ASP A 220 -19.60 -8.20 9.86
N GLU A 221 -19.81 -8.18 8.53
CA GLU A 221 -21.04 -8.70 7.89
C GLU A 221 -21.26 -10.17 8.24
N PHE A 222 -20.20 -10.99 8.19
CA PHE A 222 -20.25 -12.39 8.57
C PHE A 222 -20.60 -12.58 10.05
N GLY A 223 -20.01 -11.79 10.94
CA GLY A 223 -20.29 -11.85 12.37
C GLY A 223 -21.74 -11.50 12.71
N GLU A 224 -22.32 -10.49 12.03
CA GLU A 224 -23.74 -10.18 12.15
C GLU A 224 -24.64 -11.32 11.66
N GLN A 225 -24.32 -11.94 10.52
CA GLN A 225 -25.08 -13.06 9.99
C GLN A 225 -25.03 -14.27 10.93
N LEU A 226 -23.83 -14.60 11.42
CA LEU A 226 -23.60 -15.69 12.34
C LEU A 226 -24.36 -15.48 13.66
N SER A 227 -24.30 -14.28 14.22
CA SER A 227 -25.07 -13.92 15.43
C SER A 227 -26.58 -14.14 15.28
N LYS A 228 -27.14 -13.76 14.12
CA LYS A 228 -28.56 -14.01 13.80
C LYS A 228 -28.87 -15.51 13.75
N VAL A 229 -27.99 -16.30 13.13
CA VAL A 229 -28.13 -17.76 13.05
C VAL A 229 -28.07 -18.39 14.44
N ILE A 230 -27.08 -18.03 15.27
CA ILE A 230 -26.95 -18.52 16.66
C ILE A 230 -28.22 -18.21 17.43
N THR A 231 -28.70 -16.97 17.39
CA THR A 231 -29.92 -16.54 18.08
C THR A 231 -31.13 -17.36 17.63
N LEU A 232 -31.28 -17.61 16.33
CA LEU A 232 -32.38 -18.41 15.77
C LEU A 232 -32.30 -19.87 16.23
N ILE A 233 -31.12 -20.48 16.22
CA ILE A 233 -30.94 -21.86 16.68
C ILE A 233 -31.20 -21.97 18.19
N CYS A 234 -30.71 -21.02 19.01
CA CYS A 234 -31.02 -20.96 20.43
C CYS A 234 -32.53 -20.90 20.69
N ILE A 235 -33.27 -20.08 19.94
CA ILE A 235 -34.74 -20.01 20.03
C ILE A 235 -35.37 -21.33 19.58
N ALA A 236 -34.89 -21.96 18.51
CA ALA A 236 -35.41 -23.23 18.03
C ALA A 236 -35.21 -24.37 19.03
N VAL A 237 -34.00 -24.49 19.60
CA VAL A 237 -33.68 -25.45 20.67
C VAL A 237 -34.56 -25.20 21.89
N TRP A 238 -34.72 -23.93 22.29
CA TRP A 238 -35.62 -23.58 23.39
C TRP A 238 -37.07 -23.97 23.09
N ALA A 239 -37.58 -23.70 21.88
CA ALA A 239 -38.95 -24.02 21.50
C ALA A 239 -39.23 -25.52 21.44
N ILE A 240 -38.26 -26.33 20.98
CA ILE A 240 -38.35 -27.80 21.00
C ILE A 240 -38.41 -28.30 22.45
N ASN A 241 -37.63 -27.68 23.33
CA ASN A 241 -37.39 -28.21 24.67
C ASN A 241 -38.26 -27.62 25.77
N ILE A 242 -38.97 -26.50 25.54
CA ILE A 242 -39.80 -25.85 26.57
C ILE A 242 -40.87 -26.78 27.17
N GLY A 243 -41.37 -27.74 26.38
CA GLY A 243 -42.33 -28.75 26.84
C GLY A 243 -41.74 -29.70 27.90
N HIS A 244 -40.42 -29.90 27.89
CA HIS A 244 -39.68 -30.79 28.77
C HIS A 244 -39.14 -30.09 30.04
N PHE A 245 -39.32 -28.78 30.19
CA PHE A 245 -38.81 -28.02 31.35
C PHE A 245 -39.50 -28.43 32.67
N ASN A 246 -40.72 -28.96 32.58
CA ASN A 246 -41.51 -29.41 33.73
C ASN A 246 -41.44 -30.93 33.95
N ASP A 247 -40.55 -31.66 33.26
CA ASP A 247 -40.48 -33.11 33.40
C ASP A 247 -40.09 -33.52 34.83
N PRO A 248 -40.71 -34.58 35.40
CA PRO A 248 -40.45 -35.05 36.78
C PRO A 248 -38.98 -35.37 37.05
N VAL A 249 -38.24 -35.66 35.98
CA VAL A 249 -36.81 -35.95 35.94
C VAL A 249 -35.95 -34.87 36.60
N HIS A 250 -36.27 -33.59 36.43
CA HIS A 250 -35.50 -32.51 37.04
C HIS A 250 -35.83 -32.31 38.54
N GLY A 251 -36.47 -33.30 39.18
CA GLY A 251 -36.98 -33.24 40.55
C GLY A 251 -38.25 -32.40 40.68
N GLY A 252 -38.99 -32.20 39.59
CA GLY A 252 -40.17 -31.31 39.53
C GLY A 252 -39.84 -29.81 39.65
N SER A 253 -38.55 -29.43 39.58
CA SER A 253 -38.10 -28.04 39.68
C SER A 253 -37.79 -27.46 38.31
N TRP A 254 -38.61 -26.51 37.88
CA TRP A 254 -38.41 -25.74 36.64
C TRP A 254 -37.01 -25.11 36.54
N ILE A 255 -36.38 -24.80 37.69
CA ILE A 255 -35.04 -24.20 37.77
C ILE A 255 -33.96 -25.16 37.24
N ARG A 256 -34.02 -26.46 37.55
CA ARG A 256 -33.00 -27.43 37.11
C ARG A 256 -33.11 -27.74 35.62
N GLY A 257 -34.33 -27.83 35.08
CA GLY A 257 -34.55 -27.92 33.63
C GLY A 257 -34.05 -26.68 32.90
N ALA A 258 -34.33 -25.48 33.42
CA ALA A 258 -33.81 -24.25 32.85
C ALA A 258 -32.27 -24.22 32.83
N VAL A 259 -31.61 -24.59 33.93
CA VAL A 259 -30.14 -24.69 34.04
C VAL A 259 -29.54 -25.60 32.94
N TYR A 260 -30.15 -26.77 32.69
CA TYR A 260 -29.70 -27.70 31.64
C TYR A 260 -29.80 -27.09 30.23
N TYR A 261 -30.95 -26.53 29.88
CA TYR A 261 -31.13 -25.92 28.55
C TYR A 261 -30.34 -24.61 28.38
N PHE A 262 -30.03 -23.89 29.47
CA PHE A 262 -29.08 -22.78 29.46
C PHE A 262 -27.65 -23.27 29.20
N LYS A 263 -27.23 -24.41 29.76
CA LYS A 263 -25.92 -25.03 29.49
C LYS A 263 -25.78 -25.42 28.01
N ILE A 264 -26.84 -25.98 27.40
CA ILE A 264 -26.88 -26.26 25.95
C ILE A 264 -26.75 -24.97 25.13
N ALA A 265 -27.42 -23.88 25.54
CA ALA A 265 -27.31 -22.59 24.86
C ALA A 265 -25.88 -22.02 24.92
N VAL A 266 -25.18 -22.16 26.06
CA VAL A 266 -23.76 -21.78 26.19
C VAL A 266 -22.87 -22.65 25.28
N ALA A 267 -23.05 -23.97 25.30
CA ALA A 267 -22.31 -24.89 24.44
C ALA A 267 -22.53 -24.60 22.94
N LEU A 268 -23.76 -24.28 22.56
CA LEU A 268 -24.12 -23.91 21.20
C LEU A 268 -23.50 -22.57 20.76
N ALA A 269 -23.47 -21.58 21.67
CA ALA A 269 -22.84 -20.29 21.39
C ALA A 269 -21.33 -20.44 21.18
N VAL A 270 -20.65 -21.23 22.01
CA VAL A 270 -19.23 -21.57 21.87
C VAL A 270 -18.97 -22.36 20.59
N ALA A 271 -19.77 -23.39 20.30
CA ALA A 271 -19.64 -24.20 19.08
C ALA A 271 -19.74 -23.36 17.78
N ALA A 272 -20.52 -22.28 17.81
CA ALA A 272 -20.80 -21.49 16.62
C ALA A 272 -19.77 -20.38 16.35
N ILE A 273 -19.06 -19.89 17.38
CA ILE A 273 -18.14 -18.75 17.25
C ILE A 273 -16.73 -19.30 16.93
N PRO A 274 -16.09 -18.88 15.83
CA PRO A 274 -14.73 -19.32 15.52
C PRO A 274 -13.70 -18.51 16.33
N GLU A 275 -13.46 -18.85 17.61
CA GLU A 275 -12.67 -17.99 18.52
C GLU A 275 -11.20 -17.86 18.13
N GLY A 276 -10.65 -18.86 17.46
CA GLY A 276 -9.27 -18.85 16.95
C GLY A 276 -9.08 -17.94 15.72
N LEU A 277 -10.15 -17.51 15.06
CA LEU A 277 -10.07 -16.83 13.76
C LEU A 277 -9.26 -15.52 13.80
N PRO A 278 -9.47 -14.58 14.75
CA PRO A 278 -8.68 -13.35 14.83
C PRO A 278 -7.17 -13.62 14.99
N ALA A 279 -6.80 -14.61 15.80
CA ALA A 279 -5.40 -14.98 16.04
C ALA A 279 -4.74 -15.58 14.78
N VAL A 280 -5.46 -16.44 14.07
CA VAL A 280 -4.98 -17.05 12.81
C VAL A 280 -4.82 -16.00 11.72
N ILE A 281 -5.80 -15.11 11.54
CA ILE A 281 -5.72 -13.99 10.59
C ILE A 281 -4.50 -13.12 10.89
N THR A 282 -4.35 -12.70 12.15
CA THR A 282 -3.22 -11.85 12.58
C THR A 282 -1.88 -12.49 12.27
N THR A 283 -1.74 -13.77 12.59
CA THR A 283 -0.51 -14.53 12.37
C THR A 283 -0.20 -14.64 10.87
N CYS A 284 -1.21 -14.96 10.05
CA CYS A 284 -1.06 -15.05 8.59
C CYS A 284 -0.66 -13.69 7.98
N LEU A 285 -1.32 -12.60 8.37
CA LEU A 285 -0.99 -11.25 7.90
C LEU A 285 0.43 -10.83 8.33
N ALA A 286 0.82 -11.09 9.58
CA ALA A 286 2.16 -10.77 10.08
C ALA A 286 3.27 -11.53 9.32
N LEU A 287 3.04 -12.81 9.01
CA LEU A 287 3.94 -13.61 8.19
C LEU A 287 3.98 -13.13 6.73
N GLY A 288 2.82 -12.71 6.19
CA GLY A 288 2.69 -12.05 4.90
C GLY A 288 3.53 -10.78 4.80
N THR A 289 3.39 -9.89 5.78
CA THR A 289 4.20 -8.68 5.91
C THR A 289 5.70 -8.98 5.94
N ARG A 290 6.12 -10.04 6.63
CA ARG A 290 7.53 -10.46 6.64
C ARG A 290 8.02 -10.95 5.27
N ARG A 291 7.16 -11.62 4.47
CA ARG A 291 7.48 -12.02 3.08
C ARG A 291 7.56 -10.80 2.16
N MET A 292 6.63 -9.86 2.26
CA MET A 292 6.65 -8.60 1.52
C MET A 292 7.89 -7.76 1.84
N ALA A 293 8.29 -7.69 3.12
CA ALA A 293 9.49 -6.95 3.53
C ALA A 293 10.78 -7.51 2.89
N LYS A 294 10.87 -8.83 2.67
CA LYS A 294 11.99 -9.46 1.93
C LYS A 294 12.00 -9.07 0.44
N LYS A 295 10.86 -8.67 -0.11
CA LYS A 295 10.68 -8.12 -1.46
C LYS A 295 10.68 -6.57 -1.45
N ASN A 296 11.31 -5.94 -0.45
CA ASN A 296 11.43 -4.49 -0.29
C ASN A 296 10.11 -3.72 -0.08
N ALA A 297 8.99 -4.40 0.19
CA ALA A 297 7.70 -3.78 0.49
C ALA A 297 7.43 -3.85 2.00
N ILE A 298 7.63 -2.72 2.71
CA ILE A 298 7.42 -2.63 4.16
C ILE A 298 5.99 -2.22 4.43
N VAL A 299 5.17 -3.16 4.90
CA VAL A 299 3.78 -2.90 5.27
C VAL A 299 3.70 -2.37 6.69
N ARG A 300 3.01 -1.25 6.89
CA ARG A 300 2.81 -0.59 8.19
C ARG A 300 1.52 -1.03 8.88
N SER A 301 0.50 -1.39 8.10
CA SER A 301 -0.81 -1.84 8.60
C SER A 301 -1.11 -3.25 8.10
N LEU A 302 -1.30 -4.21 9.03
CA LEU A 302 -1.48 -5.62 8.69
C LEU A 302 -2.67 -5.88 7.74
N PRO A 303 -3.86 -5.27 7.93
CA PRO A 303 -4.98 -5.43 7.01
C PRO A 303 -4.68 -5.02 5.57
N SER A 304 -3.77 -4.06 5.35
CA SER A 304 -3.45 -3.55 4.02
C SER A 304 -2.76 -4.58 3.12
N VAL A 305 -2.18 -5.64 3.69
CA VAL A 305 -1.67 -6.81 2.95
C VAL A 305 -2.78 -7.45 2.09
N GLU A 306 -4.01 -7.53 2.61
CA GLU A 306 -5.16 -8.10 1.90
C GLU A 306 -5.70 -7.13 0.85
N THR A 307 -5.92 -5.88 1.24
CA THR A 307 -6.45 -4.84 0.35
C THR A 307 -5.59 -4.68 -0.91
N LEU A 308 -4.27 -4.86 -0.79
CA LEU A 308 -3.34 -4.84 -1.92
C LEU A 308 -3.66 -5.89 -2.98
N GLY A 309 -4.17 -7.05 -2.58
CA GLY A 309 -4.59 -8.11 -3.50
C GLY A 309 -5.81 -7.72 -4.34
N CYS A 310 -6.64 -6.80 -3.82
CA CYS A 310 -7.83 -6.29 -4.48
C CYS A 310 -7.57 -5.03 -5.31
N THR A 311 -6.32 -4.52 -5.35
CA THR A 311 -5.99 -3.29 -6.08
C THR A 311 -6.39 -3.40 -7.56
N SER A 312 -7.22 -2.45 -7.99
CA SER A 312 -7.75 -2.35 -9.35
C SER A 312 -7.10 -1.21 -10.13
N VAL A 313 -6.68 -0.15 -9.44
CA VAL A 313 -6.05 1.03 -10.03
C VAL A 313 -4.81 1.39 -9.22
N ILE A 314 -3.69 1.63 -9.91
CA ILE A 314 -2.46 2.16 -9.31
C ILE A 314 -2.21 3.56 -9.88
N CYS A 315 -2.39 4.57 -9.04
CA CYS A 315 -2.02 5.95 -9.30
C CYS A 315 -0.55 6.16 -8.88
N SER A 316 0.36 6.24 -9.84
CA SER A 316 1.79 6.39 -9.56
C SER A 316 2.28 7.79 -9.88
N ASP A 317 3.11 8.36 -8.99
CA ASP A 317 3.93 9.51 -9.36
C ASP A 317 4.98 9.05 -10.39
N LYS A 318 5.39 9.97 -11.26
CA LYS A 318 6.45 9.73 -12.23
C LYS A 318 7.82 9.79 -11.57
N THR A 319 8.13 10.92 -10.91
CA THR A 319 9.50 11.24 -10.49
C THR A 319 9.89 10.39 -9.27
N GLY A 320 10.97 9.62 -9.38
CA GLY A 320 11.48 8.81 -8.27
C GLY A 320 10.80 7.44 -8.13
N THR A 321 9.58 7.27 -8.65
CA THR A 321 8.86 5.99 -8.67
C THR A 321 9.00 5.28 -10.03
N LEU A 322 8.38 5.82 -11.09
CA LEU A 322 8.48 5.26 -12.45
C LEU A 322 9.83 5.58 -13.10
N THR A 323 10.41 6.72 -12.73
CA THR A 323 11.74 7.15 -13.16
C THR A 323 12.74 7.10 -12.03
N THR A 324 14.02 7.15 -12.37
CA THR A 324 15.11 7.10 -11.39
C THR A 324 15.29 8.40 -10.61
N ASN A 325 14.67 9.51 -11.03
CA ASN A 325 14.96 10.87 -10.55
C ASN A 325 16.44 11.24 -10.71
N GLN A 326 17.10 10.66 -11.72
CA GLN A 326 18.50 10.91 -12.03
C GLN A 326 18.61 11.43 -13.45
N MET A 327 18.64 12.76 -13.57
CA MET A 327 18.72 13.43 -14.86
C MET A 327 20.00 13.01 -15.59
N CYS A 328 19.86 12.50 -16.80
CA CYS A 328 20.97 12.01 -17.60
C CYS A 328 20.92 12.63 -18.99
N VAL A 329 22.05 13.16 -19.46
CA VAL A 329 22.19 13.53 -20.87
C VAL A 329 22.23 12.24 -21.69
N THR A 330 21.35 12.15 -22.69
CA THR A 330 21.20 10.97 -23.56
C THR A 330 21.55 11.27 -25.00
N LYS A 331 21.36 12.52 -25.45
CA LYS A 331 21.75 12.97 -26.78
C LYS A 331 22.45 14.33 -26.72
N MET A 332 23.32 14.58 -27.68
CA MET A 332 23.88 15.93 -27.93
C MET A 332 24.20 16.11 -29.41
N PHE A 333 24.20 17.35 -29.90
CA PHE A 333 24.65 17.65 -31.25
C PHE A 333 25.50 18.91 -31.28
N ILE A 334 26.40 18.96 -32.27
CA ILE A 334 27.19 20.14 -32.65
C ILE A 334 27.07 20.37 -34.16
N ILE A 335 27.59 21.50 -34.62
CA ILE A 335 27.59 21.84 -36.04
C ILE A 335 28.85 21.31 -36.70
N LYS A 336 28.66 20.49 -37.74
CA LYS A 336 29.75 19.88 -38.52
C LYS A 336 30.27 20.81 -39.61
N GLY A 337 29.36 21.45 -40.32
CA GLY A 337 29.67 22.26 -41.48
C GLY A 337 28.47 23.11 -41.90
N VAL A 338 28.77 24.28 -42.47
CA VAL A 338 27.79 25.21 -43.03
C VAL A 338 28.22 25.54 -44.45
N GLU A 339 27.36 25.26 -45.42
CA GLU A 339 27.56 25.56 -46.84
C GLU A 339 26.37 26.39 -47.35
N GLY A 340 26.55 27.71 -47.46
CA GLY A 340 25.45 28.62 -47.74
C GLY A 340 24.38 28.56 -46.65
N ASP A 341 23.14 28.23 -47.03
CA ASP A 341 22.00 28.07 -46.11
C ASP A 341 21.83 26.62 -45.61
N HIS A 342 22.69 25.69 -46.01
CA HIS A 342 22.66 24.31 -45.55
C HIS A 342 23.58 24.11 -44.34
N VAL A 343 23.01 23.59 -43.24
CA VAL A 343 23.74 23.20 -42.04
C VAL A 343 23.71 21.69 -41.85
N ASN A 344 24.89 21.10 -41.66
CA ASN A 344 25.06 19.70 -41.29
C ASN A 344 25.37 19.61 -39.80
N LEU A 345 24.62 18.76 -39.09
CA LEU A 345 24.75 18.53 -37.65
C LEU A 345 25.40 17.16 -37.41
N ASP A 346 26.36 17.10 -36.49
CA ASP A 346 26.86 15.83 -35.95
C ASP A 346 26.12 15.56 -34.63
N ALA A 347 25.29 14.52 -34.61
CA ALA A 347 24.55 14.07 -33.43
C ALA A 347 25.21 12.85 -32.78
N PHE A 348 25.16 12.79 -31.45
CA PHE A 348 25.79 11.78 -30.62
C PHE A 348 24.82 11.26 -29.56
N ASP A 349 24.93 9.97 -29.27
CA ASP A 349 24.20 9.28 -28.20
C ASP A 349 25.13 9.00 -27.02
N ILE A 350 24.63 9.20 -25.80
CA ILE A 350 25.36 9.02 -24.55
C ILE A 350 24.71 7.88 -23.76
N SER A 351 25.53 6.92 -23.33
CA SER A 351 25.05 5.80 -22.52
C SER A 351 25.05 6.10 -21.01
N GLY A 352 24.28 5.30 -20.27
CA GLY A 352 24.14 5.37 -18.82
C GLY A 352 22.88 6.11 -18.36
N SER A 353 22.26 5.61 -17.29
CA SER A 353 20.95 6.04 -16.80
C SER A 353 20.97 6.49 -15.33
N LYS A 354 22.15 6.80 -14.81
CA LYS A 354 22.40 7.22 -13.43
C LYS A 354 23.46 8.32 -13.40
N TYR A 355 23.66 8.96 -12.24
CA TYR A 355 24.75 9.91 -11.99
C TYR A 355 26.14 9.24 -11.92
N THR A 356 26.46 8.34 -12.84
CA THR A 356 27.78 7.73 -12.92
C THR A 356 28.66 8.48 -13.93
N PRO A 357 29.94 8.72 -13.60
CA PRO A 357 30.93 9.23 -14.55
C PRO A 357 31.36 8.17 -15.59
N GLU A 358 30.83 6.95 -15.50
CA GLU A 358 31.03 5.86 -16.45
C GLU A 358 29.96 5.88 -17.54
N GLY A 359 30.38 5.76 -18.79
CA GLY A 359 29.53 5.80 -19.95
C GLY A 359 30.35 6.07 -21.20
N GLU A 360 29.73 5.89 -22.36
CA GLU A 360 30.38 6.09 -23.65
C GLU A 360 29.56 7.05 -24.50
N VAL A 361 30.26 7.83 -25.30
CA VAL A 361 29.68 8.66 -26.36
C VAL A 361 29.82 7.89 -27.66
N SER A 362 28.73 7.78 -28.41
CA SER A 362 28.66 7.06 -29.66
C SER A 362 28.04 7.90 -30.77
N GLN A 363 28.44 7.62 -32.01
CA GLN A 363 27.91 8.23 -33.23
C GLN A 363 27.52 7.10 -34.17
N GLY A 364 26.25 7.02 -34.57
CA GLY A 364 25.76 5.91 -35.42
C GLY A 364 25.95 4.52 -34.81
N GLY A 365 25.96 4.41 -33.48
CA GLY A 365 26.19 3.16 -32.74
C GLY A 365 27.65 2.77 -32.51
N ALA A 366 28.62 3.51 -33.07
CA ALA A 366 30.05 3.28 -32.84
C ALA A 366 30.62 4.24 -31.80
N LYS A 367 31.48 3.74 -30.89
CA LYS A 367 32.17 4.55 -29.89
C LYS A 367 33.01 5.63 -30.58
N THR A 368 32.84 6.88 -30.15
CA THR A 368 33.52 8.04 -30.74
C THR A 368 34.54 8.62 -29.78
N ASN A 369 35.68 9.09 -30.32
CA ASN A 369 36.65 9.84 -29.55
C ASN A 369 36.25 11.33 -29.52
N CYS A 370 35.71 11.79 -28.39
CA CYS A 370 35.27 13.18 -28.22
C CYS A 370 36.40 14.20 -28.38
N SER A 371 37.66 13.82 -28.12
CA SER A 371 38.80 14.74 -28.27
C SER A 371 39.11 15.12 -29.72
N ALA A 372 38.55 14.39 -30.69
CA ALA A 372 38.75 14.66 -32.11
C ALA A 372 37.82 15.75 -32.66
N HIS A 373 36.83 16.20 -31.88
CA HIS A 373 35.84 17.19 -32.31
C HIS A 373 35.98 18.47 -31.46
N ASP A 374 36.51 19.54 -32.04
CA ASP A 374 36.71 20.82 -31.33
C ASP A 374 35.40 21.38 -30.76
N GLY A 375 34.28 21.21 -31.47
CA GLY A 375 32.97 21.62 -30.98
C GLY A 375 32.55 20.87 -29.70
N LEU A 376 32.94 19.59 -29.53
CA LEU A 376 32.70 18.84 -28.30
C LEU A 376 33.61 19.31 -27.16
N VAL A 377 34.82 19.78 -27.46
CA VAL A 377 35.71 20.39 -26.45
C VAL A 377 35.09 21.68 -25.89
N GLU A 378 34.58 22.56 -26.75
CA GLU A 378 33.89 23.79 -26.31
C GLU A 378 32.57 23.48 -25.60
N LEU A 379 31.79 22.50 -26.10
CA LEU A 379 30.57 22.03 -25.45
C LEU A 379 30.85 21.53 -24.02
N SER A 380 31.85 20.66 -23.86
CA SER A 380 32.31 20.17 -22.55
C SER A 380 32.79 21.32 -21.65
N THR A 381 33.37 22.36 -22.24
CA THR A 381 33.84 23.53 -21.49
C THR A 381 32.67 24.34 -20.92
N ILE A 382 31.62 24.58 -21.73
CA ILE A 382 30.39 25.24 -21.28
C ILE A 382 29.73 24.42 -20.16
N CYS A 383 29.58 23.10 -20.36
CA CYS A 383 28.95 22.22 -19.39
C CYS A 383 29.63 22.18 -18.02
N ALA A 384 30.97 22.31 -17.97
CA ALA A 384 31.74 22.27 -16.73
C ALA A 384 31.85 23.63 -16.01
N LEU A 385 31.93 24.74 -16.77
CA LEU A 385 32.15 26.08 -16.20
C LEU A 385 30.84 26.80 -15.90
N CYS A 386 29.88 26.74 -16.82
CA CYS A 386 28.55 27.32 -16.66
C CYS A 386 27.70 26.38 -15.80
N ASN A 387 28.16 26.08 -14.59
CA ASN A 387 27.63 25.04 -13.72
C ASN A 387 27.99 25.36 -12.26
N ASP A 388 27.03 25.23 -11.35
CA ASP A 388 27.22 25.42 -9.91
C ASP A 388 27.07 24.10 -9.13
N SER A 389 26.85 22.99 -9.84
CA SER A 389 26.67 21.65 -9.29
C SER A 389 27.92 20.78 -9.46
N SER A 390 27.96 19.66 -8.75
CA SER A 390 29.05 18.68 -8.82
C SER A 390 28.55 17.25 -8.53
N LEU A 391 29.43 16.28 -8.74
CA LEU A 391 29.22 14.90 -8.34
C LEU A 391 29.96 14.61 -7.06
N ASP A 392 29.36 13.86 -6.15
CA ASP A 392 30.03 13.35 -4.96
C ASP A 392 29.86 11.84 -4.86
N TYR A 393 30.84 11.14 -4.29
CA TYR A 393 30.75 9.70 -4.08
C TYR A 393 30.48 9.40 -2.61
N ASN A 394 29.27 8.92 -2.32
CA ASN A 394 28.87 8.58 -0.97
C ASN A 394 29.40 7.19 -0.61
N GLU A 395 30.46 7.12 0.20
CA GLU A 395 31.09 5.84 0.59
C GLU A 395 30.14 4.91 1.35
N SER A 396 29.25 5.45 2.18
CA SER A 396 28.28 4.68 2.97
C SER A 396 27.26 3.99 2.08
N LYS A 397 26.74 4.70 1.08
CA LYS A 397 25.74 4.17 0.14
C LYS A 397 26.35 3.48 -1.08
N LYS A 398 27.66 3.66 -1.33
CA LYS A 398 28.39 3.18 -2.50
C LYS A 398 27.78 3.63 -3.84
N ILE A 399 27.28 4.86 -3.88
CA ILE A 399 26.68 5.47 -5.07
C ILE A 399 27.21 6.88 -5.27
N PHE A 400 27.25 7.32 -6.52
CA PHE A 400 27.45 8.73 -6.86
C PHE A 400 26.16 9.50 -6.62
N GLU A 401 26.25 10.56 -5.83
CA GLU A 401 25.15 11.46 -5.51
C GLU A 401 25.36 12.82 -6.18
N LYS A 402 24.26 13.52 -6.42
CA LYS A 402 24.30 14.88 -6.91
C LYS A 402 24.59 15.85 -5.76
N VAL A 403 25.38 16.87 -6.05
CA VAL A 403 25.50 18.07 -5.21
C VAL A 403 25.02 19.25 -6.04
N GLY A 404 23.82 19.76 -5.73
CA GLY A 404 23.16 20.83 -6.49
C GLY A 404 21.94 20.36 -7.31
N GLU A 405 21.73 20.99 -8.46
CA GLU A 405 20.58 20.74 -9.32
C GLU A 405 20.78 19.51 -10.22
N ALA A 406 19.72 18.70 -10.37
CA ALA A 406 19.76 17.49 -11.20
C ALA A 406 20.19 17.79 -12.65
N THR A 407 19.64 18.86 -13.24
CA THR A 407 19.96 19.33 -14.60
C THR A 407 21.45 19.58 -14.79
N GLU A 408 22.07 20.20 -13.79
CA GLU A 408 23.47 20.63 -13.85
C GLU A 408 24.42 19.48 -13.53
N THR A 409 24.07 18.63 -12.56
CA THR A 409 24.83 17.41 -12.28
C THR A 409 24.85 16.49 -13.50
N ALA A 410 23.76 16.43 -14.29
CA ALA A 410 23.74 15.70 -15.55
C ALA A 410 24.80 16.20 -16.55
N LEU A 411 25.05 17.52 -16.58
CA LEU A 411 26.11 18.11 -17.39
C LEU A 411 27.50 17.77 -16.83
N CYS A 412 27.68 17.72 -15.51
CA CYS A 412 28.92 17.25 -14.90
C CYS A 412 29.20 15.80 -15.29
N CYS A 413 28.20 14.90 -15.19
CA CYS A 413 28.32 13.53 -15.66
C CYS A 413 28.68 13.46 -17.14
N LEU A 414 28.08 14.30 -17.98
CA LEU A 414 28.39 14.35 -19.41
C LEU A 414 29.87 14.68 -19.63
N VAL A 415 30.41 15.70 -18.96
CA VAL A 415 31.83 16.09 -19.07
C VAL A 415 32.75 14.94 -18.66
N GLU A 416 32.42 14.24 -17.57
CA GLU A 416 33.18 13.08 -17.11
C GLU A 416 33.16 11.91 -18.12
N LYS A 417 32.04 11.70 -18.82
CA LYS A 417 31.90 10.67 -19.86
C LYS A 417 32.59 11.06 -21.17
N MET A 418 32.57 12.33 -21.54
CA MET A 418 33.18 12.82 -22.77
C MET A 418 34.71 12.75 -22.71
N ASN A 419 35.31 13.07 -21.55
CA ASN A 419 36.76 13.10 -21.33
C ASN A 419 37.53 13.72 -22.51
N VAL A 420 37.14 14.93 -22.92
CA VAL A 420 37.62 15.58 -24.15
C VAL A 420 39.13 15.84 -24.19
N PHE A 421 39.80 15.82 -23.03
CA PHE A 421 41.25 15.98 -22.91
C PHE A 421 42.02 14.66 -22.73
N ASN A 422 41.36 13.51 -22.90
CA ASN A 422 41.96 12.19 -22.72
C ASN A 422 42.72 12.04 -21.39
N SER A 423 42.15 12.59 -20.32
CA SER A 423 42.74 12.53 -18.98
C SER A 423 42.79 11.09 -18.48
N ASN A 424 43.84 10.74 -17.73
CA ASN A 424 43.99 9.39 -17.18
C ASN A 424 43.09 9.19 -15.96
N VAL A 425 41.89 8.65 -16.20
CA VAL A 425 40.85 8.45 -15.16
C VAL A 425 40.75 7.01 -14.64
N LYS A 426 41.49 6.05 -15.22
CA LYS A 426 41.33 4.60 -14.93
C LYS A 426 41.85 4.19 -13.55
N ASN A 427 42.83 4.91 -13.02
CA ASN A 427 43.51 4.57 -11.76
C ASN A 427 43.12 5.49 -10.59
N LEU A 428 42.09 6.32 -10.78
CA LEU A 428 41.59 7.21 -9.73
C LEU A 428 40.65 6.45 -8.78
N SER A 429 40.65 6.83 -7.51
CA SER A 429 39.62 6.38 -6.58
C SER A 429 38.24 6.88 -7.01
N PHE A 430 37.14 6.25 -6.52
CA PHE A 430 35.78 6.70 -6.87
C PHE A 430 35.50 8.16 -6.50
N ILE A 431 36.06 8.63 -5.38
CA ILE A 431 35.95 10.02 -4.92
C ILE A 431 36.66 10.97 -5.89
N GLU A 432 37.91 10.67 -6.27
CA GLU A 432 38.67 11.48 -7.22
C GLU A 432 38.09 11.42 -8.63
N ARG A 433 37.52 10.28 -9.01
CA ARG A 433 36.89 10.06 -10.32
C ARG A 433 35.67 10.96 -10.51
N ALA A 434 34.95 11.31 -9.44
CA ALA A 434 33.68 12.02 -9.50
C ALA A 434 33.74 13.33 -10.31
N ASN A 435 34.83 14.10 -10.19
CA ASN A 435 34.97 15.40 -10.86
C ASN A 435 36.31 15.55 -11.62
N ALA A 436 36.93 14.45 -12.04
CA ALA A 436 38.28 14.47 -12.61
C ALA A 436 38.37 15.34 -13.88
N CYS A 437 37.50 15.10 -14.86
CA CYS A 437 37.49 15.84 -16.12
C CYS A 437 36.99 17.29 -15.93
N CYS A 438 35.98 17.50 -15.07
CA CYS A 438 35.50 18.84 -14.73
C CYS A 438 36.60 19.69 -14.11
N THR A 439 37.43 19.09 -13.24
CA THR A 439 38.56 19.79 -12.61
C THR A 439 39.61 20.21 -13.63
N VAL A 440 39.91 19.36 -14.62
CA VAL A 440 40.82 19.71 -15.72
C VAL A 440 40.31 20.92 -16.50
N VAL A 441 39.01 20.95 -16.85
CA VAL A 441 38.42 22.11 -17.54
C VAL A 441 38.50 23.38 -16.69
N LYS A 442 38.20 23.29 -15.40
CA LYS A 442 38.27 24.42 -14.45
C LYS A 442 39.68 24.97 -14.25
N GLN A 443 40.72 24.20 -14.56
CA GLN A 443 42.11 24.69 -14.55
C GLN A 443 42.46 25.53 -15.79
N LEU A 444 41.77 25.33 -16.92
CA LEU A 444 42.00 26.07 -18.17
C LEU A 444 41.41 27.48 -18.14
N MET A 445 40.25 27.64 -17.52
CA MET A 445 39.52 28.90 -17.42
C MET A 445 39.14 29.19 -15.98
N THR A 446 39.50 30.37 -15.48
CA THR A 446 39.11 30.85 -14.16
C THR A 446 37.74 31.54 -14.23
N LYS A 447 36.74 30.96 -13.58
CA LYS A 447 35.42 31.57 -13.37
C LYS A 447 35.54 32.77 -12.43
N LYS A 448 35.09 33.95 -12.88
CA LYS A 448 35.11 35.20 -12.09
C LYS A 448 33.79 35.42 -11.37
N PHE A 449 32.68 35.34 -12.10
CA PHE A 449 31.33 35.47 -11.56
C PHE A 449 30.32 34.74 -12.46
N THR A 450 29.14 34.51 -11.90
CA THR A 450 27.98 33.90 -12.58
C THR A 450 26.91 34.96 -12.76
N LEU A 451 26.33 35.05 -13.95
CA LEU A 451 25.01 35.67 -14.14
C LEU A 451 23.98 34.57 -13.91
N GLU A 452 23.41 34.55 -12.70
CA GLU A 452 22.52 33.50 -12.21
C GLU A 452 21.30 33.30 -13.12
N PHE A 453 20.75 32.09 -13.15
CA PHE A 453 19.59 31.78 -13.97
C PHE A 453 18.40 32.67 -13.60
N SER A 454 17.72 33.26 -14.58
CA SER A 454 16.45 33.96 -14.35
C SER A 454 15.38 33.46 -15.33
N ARG A 455 14.11 33.43 -14.87
CA ARG A 455 13.00 32.83 -15.64
C ARG A 455 12.56 33.67 -16.85
N ASP A 456 12.83 34.96 -16.83
CA ASP A 456 12.58 35.92 -17.92
C ASP A 456 13.41 35.56 -19.15
N ARG A 457 14.74 35.45 -19.01
CA ARG A 457 15.65 35.07 -20.11
C ARG A 457 15.85 33.56 -20.28
N LYS A 458 15.50 32.78 -19.26
CA LYS A 458 15.64 31.31 -19.20
C LYS A 458 17.05 30.81 -19.55
N SER A 459 18.08 31.55 -19.15
CA SER A 459 19.49 31.20 -19.34
C SER A 459 20.30 31.58 -18.12
N MET A 460 21.47 30.97 -18.01
CA MET A 460 22.54 31.24 -17.07
C MET A 460 23.81 31.48 -17.89
N SER A 461 24.70 32.32 -17.39
CA SER A 461 26.02 32.45 -17.98
C SER A 461 27.11 32.66 -16.93
N VAL A 462 28.36 32.40 -17.32
CA VAL A 462 29.53 32.61 -16.46
C VAL A 462 30.61 33.38 -17.21
N TYR A 463 31.19 34.37 -16.54
CA TYR A 463 32.31 35.13 -17.07
C TYR A 463 33.63 34.46 -16.65
N CYS A 464 34.45 34.14 -17.63
CA CYS A 464 35.68 33.38 -17.44
C CYS A 464 36.87 34.07 -18.11
N THR A 465 38.02 34.04 -17.43
CA THR A 465 39.31 34.46 -18.00
C THR A 465 40.24 33.25 -18.10
N PRO A 466 41.15 33.17 -19.09
CA PRO A 466 42.12 32.08 -19.16
C PRO A 466 42.95 31.96 -17.88
N GLY A 467 43.24 30.73 -17.45
CA GLY A 467 44.05 30.46 -16.26
C GLY A 467 45.55 30.72 -16.49
N LYS A 468 46.04 30.54 -17.71
CA LYS A 468 47.41 30.85 -18.16
C LYS A 468 47.39 31.36 -19.61
N GLY A 469 48.14 32.42 -19.92
CA GLY A 469 48.28 32.99 -21.26
C GLY A 469 47.46 34.27 -21.51
N ASP A 470 47.64 34.87 -22.69
CA ASP A 470 47.12 36.20 -23.08
C ASP A 470 45.76 36.13 -23.82
N GLY A 471 44.97 35.10 -23.55
CA GLY A 471 43.67 34.90 -24.20
C GLY A 471 42.61 35.88 -23.68
N GLY A 472 41.70 36.30 -24.56
CA GLY A 472 40.57 37.15 -24.19
C GLY A 472 39.60 36.47 -23.21
N ALA A 473 38.88 37.29 -22.44
CA ALA A 473 37.80 36.80 -21.59
C ALA A 473 36.65 36.24 -22.44
N LYS A 474 35.93 35.26 -21.91
CA LYS A 474 34.76 34.66 -22.57
C LYS A 474 33.61 34.55 -21.60
N MET A 475 32.39 34.56 -22.14
CA MET A 475 31.19 34.24 -21.37
C MET A 475 30.57 32.95 -21.92
N PHE A 476 30.43 31.94 -21.07
CA PHE A 476 29.79 30.67 -21.43
C PHE A 476 28.32 30.71 -21.01
N VAL A 477 27.41 30.38 -21.91
CA VAL A 477 25.96 30.51 -21.72
C VAL A 477 25.28 29.16 -21.91
N LYS A 478 24.34 28.83 -21.03
CA LYS A 478 23.41 27.71 -21.20
C LYS A 478 21.98 28.16 -20.93
N GLY A 479 21.00 27.59 -21.62
CA GLY A 479 19.61 27.94 -21.37
C GLY A 479 18.59 27.27 -22.27
N ALA A 480 17.35 27.77 -22.18
CA ALA A 480 16.27 27.35 -23.04
C ALA A 480 16.63 27.62 -24.51
N PRO A 481 16.46 26.63 -25.41
CA PRO A 481 16.88 26.75 -26.80
C PRO A 481 16.39 28.00 -27.53
N GLU A 482 15.08 28.27 -27.50
CA GLU A 482 14.48 29.41 -28.20
C GLU A 482 15.13 30.74 -27.78
N GLY A 483 15.18 31.01 -26.46
CA GLY A 483 15.72 32.26 -25.94
C GLY A 483 17.23 32.42 -26.09
N VAL A 484 18.02 31.34 -26.09
CA VAL A 484 19.48 31.42 -26.31
C VAL A 484 19.80 31.57 -27.79
N ILE A 485 19.13 30.81 -28.66
CA ILE A 485 19.36 30.85 -30.11
C ILE A 485 18.92 32.20 -30.69
N ASP A 486 17.83 32.79 -30.18
CA ASP A 486 17.40 34.14 -30.58
C ASP A 486 18.45 35.23 -30.31
N ARG A 487 19.32 35.02 -29.31
CA ARG A 487 20.43 35.93 -28.97
C ARG A 487 21.75 35.54 -29.63
N CYS A 488 21.76 34.47 -30.42
CA CYS A 488 22.91 34.09 -31.21
C CYS A 488 22.91 34.83 -32.55
N THR A 489 24.03 35.47 -32.86
CA THR A 489 24.32 36.09 -34.17
C THR A 489 25.22 35.20 -35.02
N TYR A 490 25.87 34.22 -34.40
CA TYR A 490 26.82 33.32 -35.05
C TYR A 490 26.65 31.87 -34.61
N VAL A 491 27.33 30.99 -35.33
CA VAL A 491 27.39 29.56 -35.11
C VAL A 491 28.85 29.10 -35.13
N ARG A 492 29.21 28.19 -34.22
CA ARG A 492 30.53 27.58 -34.17
C ARG A 492 30.60 26.37 -35.10
N VAL A 493 31.61 26.32 -35.96
CA VAL A 493 31.93 25.17 -36.82
C VAL A 493 33.38 24.77 -36.57
N GLY A 494 33.58 23.72 -35.78
CA GLY A 494 34.90 23.38 -35.25
C GLY A 494 35.48 24.53 -34.42
N THR A 495 36.55 25.16 -34.91
CA THR A 495 37.17 26.35 -34.30
C THR A 495 36.74 27.67 -34.96
N THR A 496 36.02 27.61 -36.08
CA THR A 496 35.61 28.79 -36.86
C THR A 496 34.24 29.31 -36.43
N ARG A 497 33.96 30.59 -36.69
CA ARG A 497 32.69 31.27 -36.39
C ARG A 497 32.05 31.73 -37.71
N VAL A 498 30.80 31.35 -37.97
CA VAL A 498 30.04 31.76 -39.16
C VAL A 498 28.75 32.47 -38.75
N PRO A 499 28.20 33.40 -39.56
CA PRO A 499 26.92 34.06 -39.26
C PRO A 499 25.76 33.06 -39.16
N LEU A 500 24.85 33.26 -38.20
CA LEU A 500 23.61 32.49 -38.08
C LEU A 500 22.57 33.06 -39.04
N THR A 501 22.23 32.34 -40.11
CA THR A 501 21.10 32.69 -40.99
C THR A 501 19.80 32.07 -40.49
N ASP A 502 18.65 32.63 -40.90
CA ASP A 502 17.33 32.12 -40.49
C ASP A 502 17.12 30.65 -40.90
N ALA A 503 17.63 30.23 -42.06
CA ALA A 503 17.57 28.83 -42.52
C ALA A 503 18.34 27.87 -41.59
N ILE A 504 19.51 28.29 -41.11
CA ILE A 504 20.32 27.51 -40.16
C ILE A 504 19.59 27.46 -38.80
N LYS A 505 19.06 28.59 -38.35
CA LYS A 505 18.29 28.71 -37.11
C LYS A 505 17.08 27.77 -37.10
N ASP A 506 16.28 27.79 -38.16
CA ASP A 506 15.09 26.94 -38.29
C ASP A 506 15.44 25.45 -38.28
N LYS A 507 16.55 25.06 -38.93
CA LYS A 507 17.00 23.67 -38.93
C LYS A 507 17.43 23.20 -37.53
N ILE A 508 18.15 24.04 -36.78
CA ILE A 508 18.55 23.75 -35.40
C ILE A 508 17.31 23.62 -34.51
N LEU A 509 16.38 24.57 -34.59
CA LEU A 509 15.14 24.54 -33.81
C LEU A 509 14.25 23.34 -34.17
N ALA A 510 14.22 22.91 -35.43
CA ALA A 510 13.48 21.72 -35.85
C ALA A 510 13.99 20.44 -35.17
N VAL A 511 15.31 20.25 -35.08
CA VAL A 511 15.91 19.08 -34.39
C VAL A 511 15.64 19.14 -32.89
N ILE A 512 15.76 20.32 -32.28
CA ILE A 512 15.47 20.49 -30.85
C ILE A 512 14.00 20.22 -30.54
N LYS A 513 13.08 20.65 -31.42
CA LYS A 513 11.66 20.38 -31.32
C LYS A 513 11.38 18.88 -31.44
N ASP A 514 12.02 18.19 -32.38
CA ASP A 514 11.91 16.74 -32.54
C ASP A 514 12.37 16.00 -31.28
N TRP A 515 13.50 16.39 -30.69
CA TRP A 515 13.97 15.81 -29.43
C TRP A 515 13.03 16.09 -28.26
N GLY A 516 12.48 17.30 -28.18
CA GLY A 516 11.60 17.70 -27.08
C GLY A 516 10.16 17.17 -27.16
N THR A 517 9.65 16.89 -28.36
CA THR A 517 8.25 16.49 -28.59
C THR A 517 8.07 15.11 -29.22
N GLY A 518 9.12 14.54 -29.81
CA GLY A 518 9.15 13.18 -30.35
C GLY A 518 9.31 12.12 -29.27
N ARG A 519 9.64 10.88 -29.66
CA ARG A 519 9.75 9.71 -28.75
C ARG A 519 10.74 9.91 -27.59
N ASP A 520 11.75 10.74 -27.80
CA ASP A 520 12.79 10.95 -26.80
C ASP A 520 12.32 11.87 -25.65
N THR A 521 11.48 12.88 -25.96
CA THR A 521 11.01 13.93 -25.03
C THR A 521 12.09 14.47 -24.09
N LEU A 522 13.20 14.85 -24.69
CA LEU A 522 14.36 15.34 -23.97
C LEU A 522 14.13 16.78 -23.54
N ARG A 523 14.53 17.07 -22.30
CA ARG A 523 14.81 18.43 -21.88
C ARG A 523 16.06 18.90 -22.60
N CYS A 524 15.86 19.78 -23.58
CA CYS A 524 16.95 20.32 -24.39
C CYS A 524 17.52 21.60 -23.76
N LEU A 525 18.85 21.73 -23.73
CA LEU A 525 19.56 22.97 -23.38
C LEU A 525 20.43 23.38 -24.56
N ALA A 526 20.30 24.63 -25.00
CA ALA A 526 21.23 25.24 -25.94
C ALA A 526 22.45 25.76 -25.18
N LEU A 527 23.62 25.57 -25.80
CA LEU A 527 24.92 25.97 -25.28
C LEU A 527 25.55 26.94 -26.27
N ALA A 528 25.97 28.09 -25.77
CA ALA A 528 26.52 29.17 -26.58
C ALA A 528 27.66 29.89 -25.85
N THR A 529 28.45 30.65 -26.60
CA THR A 529 29.55 31.46 -26.07
C THR A 529 29.48 32.89 -26.57
N CYS A 530 29.65 33.87 -25.67
CA CYS A 530 30.00 35.22 -26.07
C CYS A 530 31.52 35.28 -26.19
N ASP A 531 32.00 35.42 -27.43
CA ASP A 531 33.44 35.43 -27.73
C ASP A 531 34.13 36.73 -27.28
N ASN A 532 33.40 37.86 -27.27
CA ASN A 532 33.90 39.19 -26.89
C ASN A 532 32.93 39.84 -25.88
N PRO A 533 32.91 39.40 -24.61
CA PRO A 533 32.01 39.98 -23.61
C PRO A 533 32.44 41.39 -23.21
N LEU A 534 31.49 42.18 -22.69
CA LEU A 534 31.77 43.47 -22.05
C LEU A 534 32.76 43.31 -20.90
N LYS A 535 33.48 44.38 -20.56
CA LYS A 535 34.39 44.34 -19.41
C LYS A 535 33.59 44.32 -18.10
N PRO A 536 34.10 43.69 -17.03
CA PRO A 536 33.38 43.60 -15.76
C PRO A 536 32.97 44.95 -15.17
N GLU A 537 33.76 46.01 -15.41
CA GLU A 537 33.49 47.36 -14.91
C GLU A 537 32.27 48.02 -15.58
N GLU A 538 31.87 47.52 -16.76
CA GLU A 538 30.72 47.99 -17.53
C GLU A 538 29.44 47.19 -17.22
N MET A 539 29.56 46.10 -16.45
CA MET A 539 28.45 45.24 -16.06
C MET A 539 27.93 45.59 -14.66
N LYS A 540 26.65 45.95 -14.57
CA LYS A 540 25.94 46.06 -13.29
C LYS A 540 25.50 44.67 -12.82
N LEU A 541 26.32 44.03 -11.99
CA LEU A 541 26.07 42.66 -11.51
C LEU A 541 24.98 42.54 -10.44
N GLU A 542 24.61 43.66 -9.79
CA GLU A 542 23.54 43.69 -8.78
C GLU A 542 22.12 43.70 -9.38
N ASP A 543 21.99 44.01 -10.67
CA ASP A 543 20.71 44.14 -11.37
C ASP A 543 20.53 43.00 -12.38
N SER A 544 19.76 41.98 -11.97
CA SER A 544 19.52 40.79 -12.79
C SER A 544 18.72 41.06 -14.06
N THR A 545 17.97 42.17 -14.12
CA THR A 545 17.20 42.55 -15.33
C THR A 545 18.11 42.90 -16.51
N LYS A 546 19.38 43.24 -16.23
CA LYS A 546 20.39 43.57 -17.24
C LYS A 546 21.15 42.37 -17.80
N PHE A 547 20.98 41.18 -17.22
CA PHE A 547 21.76 40.02 -17.65
C PHE A 547 21.42 39.57 -19.07
N ALA A 548 20.18 39.78 -19.51
CA ALA A 548 19.79 39.54 -20.90
C ALA A 548 20.57 40.44 -21.88
N ASP A 549 20.81 41.70 -21.53
CA ASP A 549 21.55 42.67 -22.35
C ASP A 549 23.03 42.25 -22.50
N TYR A 550 23.62 41.65 -21.46
CA TYR A 550 25.00 41.16 -21.48
C TYR A 550 25.15 39.85 -22.26
N GLU A 551 24.11 39.02 -22.29
CA GLU A 551 24.05 37.73 -22.98
C GLU A 551 23.58 37.88 -24.45
N CYS A 552 24.14 38.85 -25.18
CA CYS A 552 23.86 39.13 -26.59
C CYS A 552 25.11 38.87 -27.47
N ASP A 553 24.94 38.90 -28.80
CA ASP A 553 25.98 38.58 -29.79
C ASP A 553 26.62 37.19 -29.62
N LEU A 554 25.79 36.21 -29.25
CA LEU A 554 26.28 34.88 -28.90
C LEU A 554 26.67 34.06 -30.14
N THR A 555 27.61 33.14 -29.95
CA THR A 555 27.95 32.09 -30.90
C THR A 555 27.35 30.77 -30.42
N PHE A 556 26.40 30.20 -31.17
CA PHE A 556 25.82 28.89 -30.86
C PHE A 556 26.85 27.78 -31.02
N VAL A 557 27.01 26.93 -30.01
CA VAL A 557 28.01 25.83 -30.01
C VAL A 557 27.33 24.47 -30.23
N GLY A 558 26.24 24.21 -29.53
CA GLY A 558 25.54 22.94 -29.63
C GLY A 558 24.34 22.83 -28.70
N CYS A 559 23.73 21.65 -28.68
CA CYS A 559 22.60 21.35 -27.80
C CYS A 559 22.79 20.00 -27.13
N VAL A 560 22.35 19.91 -25.87
CA VAL A 560 22.28 18.66 -25.11
C VAL A 560 20.83 18.35 -24.78
N GLY A 561 20.43 17.10 -24.97
CA GLY A 561 19.14 16.56 -24.62
C GLY A 561 19.27 15.61 -23.43
N MET A 562 18.60 15.95 -22.33
CA MET A 562 18.59 15.14 -21.11
C MET A 562 17.20 14.65 -20.75
N LEU A 563 17.16 13.52 -20.06
CA LEU A 563 15.96 12.80 -19.69
C LEU A 563 16.12 12.31 -18.26
N ASP A 564 15.03 12.28 -17.50
CA ASP A 564 14.93 11.46 -16.30
C ASP A 564 14.48 10.05 -16.72
N PRO A 565 15.40 9.08 -16.81
CA PRO A 565 15.12 7.81 -17.47
C PRO A 565 14.16 6.95 -16.62
N PRO A 566 13.20 6.26 -17.26
CA PRO A 566 12.42 5.22 -16.61
C PRO A 566 13.32 4.13 -16.03
N ARG A 567 12.87 3.49 -14.94
CA ARG A 567 13.52 2.28 -14.43
C ARG A 567 13.32 1.13 -15.43
N LYS A 568 14.29 0.23 -15.55
CA LYS A 568 14.30 -0.81 -16.59
C LYS A 568 13.15 -1.81 -16.41
N GLU A 569 12.83 -2.09 -15.15
CA GLU A 569 11.84 -3.04 -14.67
C GLU A 569 10.39 -2.51 -14.75
N VAL A 570 10.20 -1.19 -14.89
CA VAL A 570 8.86 -0.58 -14.91
C VAL A 570 8.06 -1.08 -16.11
N SER A 571 8.64 -1.14 -17.31
CA SER A 571 7.91 -1.59 -18.50
C SER A 571 7.34 -3.01 -18.36
N GLY A 572 8.13 -3.93 -17.80
CA GLY A 572 7.66 -5.30 -17.53
C GLY A 572 6.59 -5.33 -16.44
N SER A 573 6.72 -4.48 -15.41
CA SER A 573 5.74 -4.37 -14.33
C SER A 573 4.41 -3.80 -14.80
N ILE A 574 4.42 -2.80 -15.69
CA ILE A 574 3.19 -2.25 -16.32
C ILE A 574 2.49 -3.33 -17.15
N GLN A 575 3.24 -4.18 -17.86
CA GLN A 575 2.66 -5.29 -18.59
C GLN A 575 2.01 -6.31 -17.65
N LEU A 576 2.67 -6.69 -16.56
CA LEU A 576 2.08 -7.58 -15.54
C LEU A 576 0.82 -6.98 -14.91
N CYS A 577 0.79 -5.67 -14.64
CA CYS A 577 -0.43 -4.99 -14.20
C CYS A 577 -1.56 -5.15 -15.23
N ARG A 578 -1.26 -4.95 -16.52
CA ARG A 578 -2.24 -5.10 -17.60
C ARG A 578 -2.77 -6.52 -17.69
N ASP A 579 -1.90 -7.53 -17.62
CA ASP A 579 -2.27 -8.94 -17.66
C ASP A 579 -3.15 -9.32 -16.44
N ALA A 580 -2.85 -8.74 -15.28
CA ALA A 580 -3.61 -8.89 -14.04
C ALA A 580 -4.89 -8.05 -13.95
N GLY A 581 -5.25 -7.32 -15.01
CA GLY A 581 -6.42 -6.44 -15.07
C GLY A 581 -6.34 -5.19 -14.19
N ILE A 582 -5.14 -4.76 -13.80
CA ILE A 582 -4.87 -3.58 -12.97
C ILE A 582 -4.54 -2.39 -13.88
N ARG A 583 -5.28 -1.29 -13.74
CA ARG A 583 -5.03 -0.05 -14.49
C ARG A 583 -3.96 0.79 -13.82
N VAL A 584 -3.02 1.33 -14.60
CA VAL A 584 -1.98 2.24 -14.08
C VAL A 584 -2.23 3.65 -14.59
N ILE A 585 -2.28 4.62 -13.69
CA ILE A 585 -2.45 6.04 -13.97
C ILE A 585 -1.17 6.77 -13.55
N MET A 586 -0.51 7.42 -14.50
CA MET A 586 0.62 8.31 -14.20
C MET A 586 0.11 9.68 -13.77
N ILE A 587 0.61 10.17 -12.64
CA ILE A 587 0.38 11.53 -12.16
C ILE A 587 1.74 12.25 -12.10
N THR A 588 1.85 13.44 -12.69
CA THR A 588 3.14 14.14 -12.76
C THR A 588 3.02 15.66 -12.77
N GLY A 589 4.06 16.33 -12.28
CA GLY A 589 4.27 17.77 -12.42
C GLY A 589 4.86 18.20 -13.78
N ASP A 590 5.24 17.25 -14.63
CA ASP A 590 5.77 17.55 -15.97
C ASP A 590 4.69 18.14 -16.89
N ASN A 591 5.13 18.69 -18.03
CA ASN A 591 4.19 19.12 -19.07
C ASN A 591 3.49 17.90 -19.71
N LYS A 592 2.31 18.14 -20.31
CA LYS A 592 1.47 17.09 -20.91
C LYS A 592 2.18 16.29 -22.00
N GLY A 593 2.96 16.93 -22.86
CA GLY A 593 3.67 16.26 -23.96
C GLY A 593 4.72 15.26 -23.47
N THR A 594 5.56 15.69 -22.53
CA THR A 594 6.55 14.84 -21.86
C THR A 594 5.88 13.69 -21.11
N ALA A 595 4.80 13.96 -20.38
CA ALA A 595 4.07 12.94 -19.63
C ALA A 595 3.52 11.83 -20.55
N ILE A 596 2.89 12.20 -21.68
CA ILE A 596 2.37 11.26 -22.68
C ILE A 596 3.48 10.40 -23.27
N ALA A 597 4.62 11.00 -23.62
CA ALA A 597 5.73 10.25 -24.20
C ALA A 597 6.36 9.26 -23.23
N ILE A 598 6.49 9.62 -21.94
CA ILE A 598 6.94 8.69 -20.91
C ILE A 598 5.92 7.56 -20.77
N CYS A 599 4.61 7.87 -20.74
CA CYS A 599 3.55 6.85 -20.72
C CYS A 599 3.66 5.86 -21.90
N ARG A 600 3.94 6.35 -23.11
CA ARG A 600 4.19 5.48 -24.28
C ARG A 600 5.45 4.62 -24.10
N ARG A 601 6.54 5.21 -23.61
CA ARG A 601 7.83 4.53 -23.44
C ARG A 601 7.79 3.42 -22.39
N ILE A 602 7.03 3.61 -21.32
CA ILE A 602 6.88 2.59 -20.25
C ILE A 602 5.71 1.63 -20.50
N GLY A 603 4.92 1.84 -21.55
CA GLY A 603 3.86 0.93 -21.98
C GLY A 603 2.49 1.19 -21.35
N ILE A 604 2.25 2.32 -20.67
CA ILE A 604 0.90 2.73 -20.23
C ILE A 604 0.01 2.97 -21.45
N PHE A 605 0.51 3.74 -22.41
CA PHE A 605 -0.11 3.90 -23.73
C PHE A 605 0.65 3.08 -24.77
N ALA A 606 -0.05 2.60 -25.81
CA ALA A 606 0.64 2.06 -26.99
C ALA A 606 1.28 3.19 -27.80
N GLU A 607 2.30 2.88 -28.61
CA GLU A 607 3.12 3.90 -29.31
C GLU A 607 2.27 4.82 -30.21
N ASP A 608 1.33 4.25 -30.95
CA ASP A 608 0.46 4.97 -31.90
C ASP A 608 -0.97 5.21 -31.36
N GLU A 609 -1.19 5.02 -30.07
CA GLU A 609 -2.52 5.18 -29.47
C GLU A 609 -2.95 6.66 -29.46
N ASP A 610 -4.21 6.89 -29.87
CA ASP A 610 -4.87 8.18 -29.65
C ASP A 610 -5.19 8.35 -28.16
N VAL A 611 -4.55 9.35 -27.56
CA VAL A 611 -4.65 9.70 -26.14
C VAL A 611 -5.64 10.85 -25.88
N THR A 612 -6.39 11.27 -26.91
CA THR A 612 -7.44 12.28 -26.78
C THR A 612 -8.50 11.78 -25.79
N GLY A 613 -8.75 12.58 -24.75
CA GLY A 613 -9.65 12.18 -23.65
C GLY A 613 -9.06 11.19 -22.64
N LYS A 614 -7.79 10.78 -22.78
CA LYS A 614 -7.07 9.88 -21.85
C LYS A 614 -5.94 10.55 -21.07
N ALA A 615 -5.54 11.75 -21.48
CA ALA A 615 -4.52 12.55 -20.81
C ALA A 615 -5.00 13.98 -20.58
N TYR A 616 -4.87 14.47 -19.34
CA TYR A 616 -5.33 15.81 -18.93
C TYR A 616 -4.22 16.56 -18.19
N THR A 617 -4.19 17.88 -18.33
CA THR A 617 -3.51 18.74 -17.35
C THR A 617 -4.41 18.99 -16.15
N GLY A 618 -3.86 19.39 -15.00
CA GLY A 618 -4.66 19.82 -13.85
C GLY A 618 -5.67 20.91 -14.19
N ARG A 619 -5.27 21.89 -15.03
CA ARG A 619 -6.16 22.96 -15.49
C ARG A 619 -7.28 22.46 -16.41
N GLU A 620 -6.93 21.64 -17.41
CA GLU A 620 -7.94 21.02 -18.28
C GLU A 620 -8.94 20.20 -17.46
N PHE A 621 -8.47 19.53 -16.40
CA PHE A 621 -9.33 18.75 -15.50
C PHE A 621 -10.24 19.65 -14.65
N ASP A 622 -9.73 20.75 -14.10
CA ASP A 622 -10.51 21.71 -13.32
C ASP A 622 -11.59 22.43 -14.14
N ASP A 623 -11.31 22.69 -15.41
CA ASP A 623 -12.24 23.35 -16.33
C ASP A 623 -13.42 22.44 -16.72
N LEU A 624 -13.32 21.12 -16.47
CA LEU A 624 -14.43 20.17 -16.69
C LEU A 624 -15.51 20.28 -15.58
N PRO A 625 -16.80 20.12 -15.94
CA PRO A 625 -17.86 19.90 -14.95
C PRO A 625 -17.58 18.67 -14.07
N ILE A 626 -18.08 18.66 -12.82
CA ILE A 626 -17.85 17.56 -11.86
C ILE A 626 -18.25 16.18 -12.41
N SER A 627 -19.34 16.10 -13.16
CA SER A 627 -19.76 14.85 -13.81
C SER A 627 -18.76 14.37 -14.86
N GLU A 628 -18.23 15.28 -15.67
CA GLU A 628 -17.21 14.95 -16.68
C GLU A 628 -15.85 14.68 -16.06
N GLN A 629 -15.54 15.26 -14.89
CA GLN A 629 -14.35 14.92 -14.11
C GLN A 629 -14.40 13.46 -13.64
N ALA A 630 -15.54 13.01 -13.10
CA ALA A 630 -15.73 11.63 -12.69
C ALA A 630 -15.54 10.66 -13.87
N GLU A 631 -16.20 10.93 -15.01
CA GLU A 631 -16.02 10.12 -16.23
C GLU A 631 -14.59 10.18 -16.78
N ALA A 632 -13.93 11.34 -16.71
CA ALA A 632 -12.55 11.49 -17.16
C ALA A 632 -11.59 10.62 -16.35
N VAL A 633 -11.77 10.50 -15.04
CA VAL A 633 -10.92 9.68 -14.16
C VAL A 633 -11.03 8.19 -14.47
N VAL A 634 -12.21 7.70 -14.88
CA VAL A 634 -12.39 6.29 -15.27
C VAL A 634 -11.64 5.94 -16.55
N ARG A 635 -11.51 6.88 -17.50
CA ARG A 635 -10.82 6.64 -18.79
C ARG A 635 -9.36 7.07 -18.84
N ALA A 636 -8.96 8.04 -18.01
CA ALA A 636 -7.63 8.63 -18.08
C ALA A 636 -6.55 7.68 -17.55
N SER A 637 -5.35 7.81 -18.08
CA SER A 637 -4.15 7.13 -17.58
C SER A 637 -2.96 8.07 -17.40
N CYS A 638 -3.15 9.36 -17.65
CA CYS A 638 -2.11 10.37 -17.49
C CYS A 638 -2.70 11.71 -17.03
N PHE A 639 -2.23 12.21 -15.88
CA PHE A 639 -2.50 13.55 -15.40
C PHE A 639 -1.18 14.32 -15.26
N ALA A 640 -1.07 15.45 -15.94
CA ALA A 640 0.12 16.30 -15.97
C ALA A 640 -0.14 17.65 -15.29
N ARG A 641 0.90 18.36 -14.82
CA ARG A 641 0.75 19.66 -14.12
C ARG A 641 -0.32 19.61 -13.02
N VAL A 642 -0.23 18.60 -12.15
CA VAL A 642 -1.25 18.26 -11.15
C VAL A 642 -0.94 18.91 -9.80
N GLU A 643 -1.95 19.45 -9.11
CA GLU A 643 -1.85 20.00 -7.76
C GLU A 643 -2.09 18.90 -6.69
N PRO A 644 -1.66 19.11 -5.43
CA PRO A 644 -1.91 18.18 -4.33
C PRO A 644 -3.40 17.81 -4.17
N SER A 645 -4.29 18.79 -4.31
CA SER A 645 -5.74 18.61 -4.23
C SER A 645 -6.31 17.77 -5.37
N HIS A 646 -5.69 17.76 -6.54
CA HIS A 646 -6.12 16.93 -7.65
C HIS A 646 -5.80 15.45 -7.38
N LYS A 647 -4.66 15.16 -6.74
CA LYS A 647 -4.29 13.78 -6.38
C LYS A 647 -5.37 13.13 -5.50
N SER A 648 -5.80 13.81 -4.44
CA SER A 648 -6.87 13.31 -3.56
C SER A 648 -8.24 13.27 -4.24
N LYS A 649 -8.55 14.24 -5.10
CA LYS A 649 -9.80 14.28 -5.88
C LYS A 649 -9.90 13.16 -6.93
N ILE A 650 -8.78 12.80 -7.57
CA ILE A 650 -8.71 11.64 -8.48
C ILE A 650 -9.01 10.37 -7.70
N VAL A 651 -8.39 10.18 -6.54
CA VAL A 651 -8.66 9.03 -5.65
C VAL A 651 -10.14 8.98 -5.27
N GLU A 652 -10.73 10.10 -4.86
CA GLU A 652 -12.15 10.19 -4.51
C GLU A 652 -13.09 9.75 -5.64
N PHE A 653 -12.82 10.16 -6.88
CA PHE A 653 -13.63 9.73 -8.01
C PHE A 653 -13.45 8.24 -8.33
N LEU A 654 -12.26 7.68 -8.14
CA LEU A 654 -12.04 6.23 -8.31
C LEU A 654 -12.81 5.44 -7.23
N GLN A 655 -12.76 5.89 -5.98
CA GLN A 655 -13.50 5.31 -4.86
C GLN A 655 -15.01 5.32 -5.10
N ALA A 656 -15.54 6.42 -5.67
CA ALA A 656 -16.95 6.53 -6.03
C ALA A 656 -17.40 5.51 -7.10
N HIS A 657 -16.45 4.90 -7.82
CA HIS A 657 -16.67 3.82 -8.77
C HIS A 657 -16.40 2.41 -8.19
N ASP A 658 -16.25 2.28 -6.86
CA ASP A 658 -15.87 1.05 -6.15
C ASP A 658 -14.47 0.50 -6.56
N ASP A 659 -13.60 1.33 -7.17
CA ASP A 659 -12.23 0.94 -7.51
C ASP A 659 -11.32 1.00 -6.26
N ILE A 660 -10.72 -0.13 -5.89
CA ILE A 660 -9.66 -0.16 -4.88
C ILE A 660 -8.40 0.46 -5.46
N THR A 661 -8.04 1.63 -4.93
CA THR A 661 -7.00 2.49 -5.47
C THR A 661 -5.74 2.44 -4.61
N ALA A 662 -4.61 2.17 -5.25
CA ALA A 662 -3.29 2.38 -4.66
C ALA A 662 -2.70 3.70 -5.17
N MET A 663 -2.23 4.56 -4.27
CA MET A 663 -1.62 5.84 -4.61
C MET A 663 -0.17 5.86 -4.16
N THR A 664 0.77 6.25 -5.04
CA THR A 664 2.17 6.40 -4.66
C THR A 664 2.55 7.87 -4.45
N GLY A 665 3.45 8.15 -3.50
CA GLY A 665 3.98 9.50 -3.30
C GLY A 665 5.25 9.52 -2.45
N ASP A 666 6.01 10.60 -2.53
CA ASP A 666 7.25 10.78 -1.77
C ASP A 666 7.24 12.08 -0.94
N GLY A 667 6.39 13.04 -1.29
CA GLY A 667 6.33 14.36 -0.69
C GLY A 667 5.18 14.57 0.29
N VAL A 668 5.30 15.65 1.08
CA VAL A 668 4.24 16.13 1.99
C VAL A 668 2.95 16.47 1.22
N ASN A 669 3.08 16.93 -0.02
CA ASN A 669 1.98 17.19 -0.94
C ASN A 669 1.15 15.94 -1.29
N ASP A 670 1.71 14.75 -1.13
CA ASP A 670 1.02 13.51 -1.48
C ASP A 670 0.28 12.93 -0.28
N ALA A 671 0.60 13.37 0.93
CA ALA A 671 0.05 12.83 2.17
C ALA A 671 -1.49 12.81 2.22
N PRO A 672 -2.24 13.83 1.74
CA PRO A 672 -3.70 13.75 1.69
C PRO A 672 -4.21 12.65 0.76
N ALA A 673 -3.56 12.47 -0.40
CA ALA A 673 -3.96 11.46 -1.38
C ALA A 673 -3.54 10.05 -0.94
N LEU A 674 -2.37 9.91 -0.33
CA LEU A 674 -1.87 8.67 0.26
C LEU A 674 -2.83 8.16 1.34
N LYS A 675 -3.22 9.04 2.27
CA LYS A 675 -4.13 8.69 3.36
C LYS A 675 -5.56 8.40 2.88
N LYS A 676 -5.98 9.06 1.79
CA LYS A 676 -7.33 8.87 1.23
C LYS A 676 -7.47 7.58 0.44
N ALA A 677 -6.41 7.15 -0.25
CA ALA A 677 -6.42 5.91 -1.00
C ALA A 677 -6.57 4.70 -0.06
N GLU A 678 -7.17 3.60 -0.54
CA GLU A 678 -7.23 2.36 0.23
C GLU A 678 -5.83 1.84 0.57
N ILE A 679 -4.87 2.10 -0.32
CA ILE A 679 -3.45 1.82 -0.13
C ILE A 679 -2.62 3.04 -0.54
N GLY A 680 -2.18 3.81 0.45
CA GLY A 680 -1.06 4.75 0.30
C GLY A 680 0.27 4.00 0.25
N ILE A 681 1.09 4.31 -0.75
CA ILE A 681 2.42 3.74 -0.97
C ILE A 681 3.46 4.86 -0.96
N ALA A 682 4.31 4.89 0.07
CA ALA A 682 5.39 5.86 0.14
C ALA A 682 6.71 5.33 -0.38
N MET A 683 7.53 6.23 -0.88
CA MET A 683 8.91 5.93 -1.26
C MET A 683 9.80 5.82 -0.02
N GLY A 684 10.75 4.88 -0.03
CA GLY A 684 11.77 4.70 1.01
C GLY A 684 12.73 5.89 1.09
N SER A 685 13.00 6.57 -0.03
CA SER A 685 13.66 7.88 -0.03
C SER A 685 12.73 9.06 0.29
N GLY A 686 11.43 8.81 0.37
CA GLY A 686 10.40 9.82 0.61
C GLY A 686 10.46 10.42 2.01
N THR A 687 9.74 11.53 2.17
CA THR A 687 9.57 12.23 3.44
C THR A 687 8.95 11.31 4.49
N ALA A 688 9.30 11.51 5.76
CA ALA A 688 8.68 10.77 6.86
C ALA A 688 7.16 11.02 6.92
N VAL A 689 6.69 12.21 6.51
CA VAL A 689 5.25 12.49 6.35
C VAL A 689 4.59 11.58 5.32
N ALA A 690 5.19 11.43 4.13
CA ALA A 690 4.64 10.52 3.12
C ALA A 690 4.60 9.09 3.64
N LYS A 691 5.70 8.62 4.26
CA LYS A 691 5.79 7.28 4.87
C LYS A 691 4.80 7.05 5.99
N SER A 692 4.49 8.09 6.75
CA SER A 692 3.57 8.04 7.88
C SER A 692 2.13 8.01 7.41
N ALA A 693 1.80 8.76 6.36
CA ALA A 693 0.50 8.79 5.71
C ALA A 693 0.20 7.56 4.82
N SER A 694 1.13 6.60 4.68
CA SER A 694 1.02 5.44 3.80
C SER A 694 0.90 4.12 4.56
N GLU A 695 0.12 3.20 4.04
CA GLU A 695 0.00 1.82 4.53
C GLU A 695 1.22 0.95 4.17
N MET A 696 1.95 1.32 3.11
CA MET A 696 3.14 0.60 2.63
C MET A 696 4.29 1.56 2.28
N VAL A 697 5.53 1.15 2.54
CA VAL A 697 6.75 1.87 2.16
C VAL A 697 7.64 0.98 1.29
N LEU A 698 8.06 1.49 0.13
CA LEU A 698 8.96 0.80 -0.78
C LEU A 698 10.42 1.09 -0.40
N ALA A 699 11.12 0.12 0.19
CA ALA A 699 12.49 0.31 0.66
C ALA A 699 13.51 0.59 -0.45
N ASP A 700 13.18 0.20 -1.70
CA ASP A 700 14.05 0.32 -2.89
C ASP A 700 13.55 1.34 -3.92
N ASP A 701 12.49 2.08 -3.58
CA ASP A 701 11.85 3.07 -4.44
C ASP A 701 11.40 2.50 -5.80
N ASN A 702 11.02 1.22 -5.87
CA ASN A 702 10.78 0.54 -7.14
C ASN A 702 9.31 0.18 -7.36
N PHE A 703 8.76 0.60 -8.50
CA PHE A 703 7.40 0.23 -8.91
C PHE A 703 7.21 -1.29 -9.03
N SER A 704 8.23 -2.06 -9.42
CA SER A 704 8.12 -3.52 -9.49
C SER A 704 7.81 -4.17 -8.15
N SER A 705 8.26 -3.56 -7.05
CA SER A 705 8.00 -4.04 -5.69
C SER A 705 6.52 -3.91 -5.32
N ILE A 706 5.79 -2.94 -5.89
CA ILE A 706 4.34 -2.81 -5.78
C ILE A 706 3.66 -4.03 -6.42
N VAL A 707 4.03 -4.37 -7.66
CA VAL A 707 3.44 -5.50 -8.38
C VAL A 707 3.70 -6.83 -7.66
N ALA A 708 4.92 -7.02 -7.15
CA ALA A 708 5.27 -8.20 -6.36
C ALA A 708 4.51 -8.28 -5.03
N ALA A 709 4.17 -7.13 -4.44
CA ALA A 709 3.33 -7.07 -3.25
C ALA A 709 1.85 -7.34 -3.60
N VAL A 710 1.35 -6.93 -4.77
CA VAL A 710 -0.04 -7.24 -5.21
C VAL A 710 -0.21 -8.73 -5.43
N GLU A 711 0.75 -9.38 -6.09
CA GLU A 711 0.80 -10.83 -6.24
C GLU A 711 0.75 -11.54 -4.87
N GLU A 712 1.57 -11.08 -3.93
CA GLU A 712 1.62 -11.64 -2.57
C GLU A 712 0.31 -11.39 -1.80
N GLY A 713 -0.30 -10.21 -1.96
CA GLY A 713 -1.60 -9.86 -1.35
C GLY A 713 -2.72 -10.75 -1.87
N ARG A 714 -2.77 -11.01 -3.19
CA ARG A 714 -3.70 -11.98 -3.81
C ARG A 714 -3.49 -13.38 -3.23
N ALA A 715 -2.25 -13.81 -3.08
CA ALA A 715 -1.92 -15.13 -2.54
C ALA A 715 -2.38 -15.28 -1.08
N ILE A 716 -2.10 -14.26 -0.26
CA ILE A 716 -2.51 -14.22 1.14
C ILE A 716 -4.02 -14.25 1.26
N TYR A 717 -4.75 -13.46 0.46
CA TYR A 717 -6.21 -13.50 0.46
C TYR A 717 -6.76 -14.89 0.12
N ASN A 718 -6.24 -15.57 -0.91
CA ASN A 718 -6.68 -16.92 -1.27
C ASN A 718 -6.47 -17.91 -0.11
N ASN A 719 -5.31 -17.84 0.55
CA ASN A 719 -4.99 -18.67 1.70
C ASN A 719 -5.91 -18.35 2.90
N MET A 720 -6.20 -17.07 3.12
CA MET A 720 -7.14 -16.61 4.14
C MET A 720 -8.54 -17.14 3.90
N LYS A 721 -9.03 -17.02 2.67
CA LYS A 721 -10.32 -17.57 2.27
C LYS A 721 -10.40 -19.07 2.58
N GLN A 722 -9.32 -19.82 2.33
CA GLN A 722 -9.27 -21.26 2.60
C GLN A 722 -9.33 -21.59 4.09
N PHE A 723 -8.52 -20.96 4.95
CA PHE A 723 -8.56 -21.28 6.38
C PHE A 723 -9.81 -20.74 7.08
N ILE A 724 -10.36 -19.60 6.64
CA ILE A 724 -11.65 -19.07 7.16
C ILE A 724 -12.74 -20.11 6.91
N ARG A 725 -12.79 -20.67 5.70
CA ARG A 725 -13.76 -21.70 5.34
C ARG A 725 -13.56 -23.00 6.10
N TYR A 726 -12.30 -23.42 6.30
CA TYR A 726 -11.97 -24.58 7.12
C TYR A 726 -12.50 -24.44 8.54
N LEU A 727 -12.19 -23.33 9.23
CA LEU A 727 -12.66 -23.08 10.59
C LEU A 727 -14.19 -23.04 10.65
N ILE A 728 -14.84 -22.29 9.74
CA ILE A 728 -16.31 -22.23 9.70
C ILE A 728 -16.95 -23.60 9.44
N SER A 729 -16.35 -24.42 8.57
CA SER A 729 -16.84 -25.77 8.29
C SER A 729 -16.81 -26.65 9.55
N SER A 730 -15.78 -26.50 10.38
CA SER A 730 -15.66 -27.18 11.67
C SER A 730 -16.78 -26.73 12.62
N ASN A 731 -16.92 -25.41 12.85
CA ASN A 731 -17.98 -24.84 13.69
C ASN A 731 -19.40 -25.24 13.26
N VAL A 732 -19.68 -25.33 11.95
CA VAL A 732 -20.98 -25.83 11.46
C VAL A 732 -21.20 -27.29 11.91
N GLY A 733 -20.15 -28.12 11.86
CA GLY A 733 -20.19 -29.49 12.35
C GLY A 733 -20.44 -29.60 13.85
N GLU A 734 -19.78 -28.75 14.64
CA GLU A 734 -19.98 -28.66 16.09
C GLU A 734 -21.42 -28.25 16.43
N VAL A 735 -21.96 -27.24 15.74
CA VAL A 735 -23.35 -26.80 15.90
C VAL A 735 -24.33 -27.92 15.56
N VAL A 736 -24.11 -28.65 14.45
CA VAL A 736 -24.94 -29.81 14.09
C VAL A 736 -24.84 -30.91 15.14
N CYS A 737 -23.64 -31.18 15.69
CA CYS A 737 -23.45 -32.16 16.76
C CYS A 737 -24.31 -31.81 17.99
N ILE A 738 -24.17 -30.59 18.52
CA ILE A 738 -24.93 -30.13 19.70
C ILE A 738 -26.43 -30.13 19.42
N PHE A 739 -26.84 -29.65 18.23
CA PHE A 739 -28.24 -29.65 17.82
C PHE A 739 -28.82 -31.07 17.73
N LEU A 740 -28.13 -32.02 17.11
CA LEU A 740 -28.59 -33.40 16.98
C LEU A 740 -28.67 -34.11 18.34
N THR A 741 -27.67 -33.94 19.19
CA THR A 741 -27.69 -34.50 20.55
C THR A 741 -28.88 -33.95 21.34
N ALA A 742 -29.11 -32.64 21.31
CA ALA A 742 -30.23 -32.01 22.00
C ALA A 742 -31.59 -32.40 21.41
N ALA A 743 -31.74 -32.38 20.07
CA ALA A 743 -33.01 -32.67 19.40
C ALA A 743 -33.42 -34.15 19.50
N LEU A 744 -32.46 -35.07 19.59
CA LEU A 744 -32.71 -36.51 19.77
C LEU A 744 -32.78 -36.93 21.24
N GLY A 745 -32.56 -36.01 22.19
CA GLY A 745 -32.58 -36.31 23.62
C GLY A 745 -31.43 -37.23 24.07
N LEU A 746 -30.28 -37.17 23.40
CA LEU A 746 -29.11 -38.00 23.72
C LEU A 746 -28.24 -37.31 24.78
N PRO A 747 -27.41 -38.07 25.53
CA PRO A 747 -26.38 -37.49 26.39
C PRO A 747 -25.42 -36.60 25.61
N GLU A 748 -24.91 -35.55 26.27
CA GLU A 748 -23.98 -34.58 25.68
C GLU A 748 -22.77 -35.29 25.05
N ALA A 749 -22.61 -35.14 23.72
CA ALA A 749 -21.49 -35.76 23.01
C ALA A 749 -20.18 -34.97 23.16
N LEU A 750 -20.29 -33.64 23.28
CA LEU A 750 -19.17 -32.70 23.42
C LEU A 750 -19.54 -31.60 24.43
N ILE A 751 -18.56 -31.15 25.20
CA ILE A 751 -18.72 -30.07 26.20
C ILE A 751 -17.97 -28.79 25.77
N PRO A 752 -18.35 -27.60 26.27
CA PRO A 752 -17.75 -26.33 25.85
C PRO A 752 -16.22 -26.28 25.96
N VAL A 753 -15.65 -26.81 27.04
CA VAL A 753 -14.19 -26.82 27.26
C VAL A 753 -13.44 -27.61 26.18
N GLN A 754 -14.04 -28.68 25.65
CA GLN A 754 -13.46 -29.46 24.55
C GLN A 754 -13.52 -28.66 23.24
N LEU A 755 -14.67 -28.05 22.93
CA LEU A 755 -14.86 -27.23 21.72
C LEU A 755 -13.90 -26.03 21.68
N LEU A 756 -13.71 -25.33 22.81
CA LEU A 756 -12.74 -24.24 22.91
C LEU A 756 -11.31 -24.71 22.60
N TRP A 757 -10.93 -25.90 23.04
CA TRP A 757 -9.62 -26.48 22.71
C TRP A 757 -9.50 -26.87 21.24
N VAL A 758 -10.59 -27.38 20.64
CA VAL A 758 -10.63 -27.71 19.22
C VAL A 758 -10.47 -26.43 18.39
N ASN A 759 -11.35 -25.45 18.57
CA ASN A 759 -11.40 -24.22 17.79
C ASN A 759 -10.13 -23.35 17.94
N LEU A 760 -9.52 -23.32 19.13
CA LEU A 760 -8.34 -22.50 19.38
C LEU A 760 -7.03 -23.20 19.02
N VAL A 761 -6.87 -24.47 19.42
CA VAL A 761 -5.57 -25.16 19.34
C VAL A 761 -5.56 -26.19 18.23
N THR A 762 -6.53 -27.11 18.24
CA THR A 762 -6.53 -28.26 17.32
C THR A 762 -6.68 -27.82 15.88
N ASP A 763 -7.63 -26.93 15.61
CA ASP A 763 -7.90 -26.37 14.29
C ASP A 763 -7.09 -25.09 14.03
N GLY A 764 -6.74 -24.33 15.06
CA GLY A 764 -5.93 -23.13 14.94
C GLY A 764 -4.55 -23.37 14.31
N LEU A 765 -3.92 -24.51 14.62
CA LEU A 765 -2.62 -24.90 14.07
C LEU A 765 -2.70 -25.20 12.55
N PRO A 766 -3.54 -26.13 12.04
CA PRO A 766 -3.77 -26.33 10.62
C PRO A 766 -4.26 -25.08 9.89
N ALA A 767 -5.17 -24.29 10.50
CA ALA A 767 -5.65 -23.05 9.91
C ALA A 767 -4.50 -22.05 9.67
N THR A 768 -3.60 -21.91 10.64
CA THR A 768 -2.38 -21.10 10.47
C THR A 768 -1.47 -21.67 9.39
N ALA A 769 -1.34 -23.00 9.31
CA ALA A 769 -0.52 -23.66 8.30
C ALA A 769 -1.08 -23.51 6.88
N LEU A 770 -2.40 -23.47 6.69
CA LEU A 770 -3.06 -23.16 5.42
C LEU A 770 -2.71 -21.74 4.92
N GLY A 771 -2.37 -20.81 5.84
CA GLY A 771 -1.78 -19.51 5.50
C GLY A 771 -0.50 -19.59 4.65
N PHE A 772 0.19 -20.73 4.67
CA PHE A 772 1.41 -21.03 3.92
C PHE A 772 1.18 -21.85 2.64
N ASN A 773 -0.06 -21.97 2.17
CA ASN A 773 -0.32 -22.64 0.90
C ASN A 773 0.41 -21.92 -0.25
N PRO A 774 0.96 -22.69 -1.22
CA PRO A 774 1.59 -22.11 -2.39
C PRO A 774 0.56 -21.32 -3.21
N PRO A 775 0.96 -20.18 -3.82
CA PRO A 775 0.05 -19.41 -4.66
C PRO A 775 -0.36 -20.20 -5.91
N ASP A 776 -1.55 -19.91 -6.42
CA ASP A 776 -2.01 -20.39 -7.72
C ASP A 776 -1.08 -19.88 -8.83
N LEU A 777 -0.82 -20.71 -9.86
CA LEU A 777 0.07 -20.33 -10.97
C LEU A 777 -0.49 -19.20 -11.84
N ASP A 778 -1.82 -19.08 -11.91
CA ASP A 778 -2.58 -18.11 -12.71
C ASP A 778 -3.02 -16.87 -11.89
N ILE A 779 -2.39 -16.63 -10.73
CA ILE A 779 -2.83 -15.58 -9.79
C ILE A 779 -2.73 -14.16 -10.36
N MET A 780 -1.78 -13.94 -11.27
CA MET A 780 -1.58 -12.67 -11.99
C MET A 780 -2.27 -12.64 -13.36
N ASP A 781 -2.98 -13.70 -13.76
CA ASP A 781 -3.76 -13.74 -15.01
C ASP A 781 -5.26 -13.43 -14.77
N ARG A 782 -5.68 -13.38 -13.50
CA ARG A 782 -7.05 -13.07 -13.09
C ARG A 782 -7.20 -11.56 -12.88
N ALA A 783 -8.39 -11.04 -13.20
CA ALA A 783 -8.75 -9.66 -12.90
C ALA A 783 -8.80 -9.41 -11.37
N PRO A 784 -8.69 -8.15 -10.92
CA PRO A 784 -8.84 -7.79 -9.51
C PRO A 784 -10.18 -8.27 -8.95
N ARG A 785 -10.16 -8.72 -7.70
CA ARG A 785 -11.36 -9.17 -6.99
C ARG A 785 -12.34 -8.01 -6.81
N SER A 786 -13.63 -8.26 -6.97
CA SER A 786 -14.64 -7.28 -6.57
C SER A 786 -14.68 -7.17 -5.03
N PRO A 787 -14.66 -5.95 -4.45
CA PRO A 787 -14.81 -5.76 -3.00
C PRO A 787 -16.11 -6.35 -2.44
N LYS A 788 -17.13 -6.48 -3.30
CA LYS A 788 -18.46 -6.99 -2.97
C LYS A 788 -18.55 -8.52 -2.98
N GLU A 789 -17.50 -9.23 -3.42
CA GLU A 789 -17.49 -10.69 -3.44
C GLU A 789 -17.62 -11.26 -2.01
N PRO A 790 -18.58 -12.17 -1.76
CA PRO A 790 -18.74 -12.80 -0.45
C PRO A 790 -17.66 -13.85 -0.19
N LEU A 791 -17.31 -14.07 1.09
CA LEU A 791 -16.36 -15.10 1.51
C LEU A 791 -16.86 -16.53 1.18
N ILE A 792 -18.17 -16.74 1.33
CA ILE A 792 -18.87 -18.00 1.05
C ILE A 792 -20.02 -17.73 0.07
N SER A 793 -19.97 -18.37 -1.11
CA SER A 793 -20.97 -18.23 -2.18
C SER A 793 -21.79 -19.53 -2.36
N GLY A 794 -22.94 -19.46 -3.06
CA GLY A 794 -23.98 -20.51 -3.05
C GLY A 794 -23.54 -21.99 -3.07
N TRP A 795 -22.75 -22.42 -4.07
CA TRP A 795 -22.28 -23.81 -4.12
C TRP A 795 -21.34 -24.17 -2.98
N LEU A 796 -20.45 -23.24 -2.65
CA LEU A 796 -19.48 -23.41 -1.60
C LEU A 796 -20.15 -23.47 -0.22
N PHE A 797 -21.20 -22.68 0.00
CA PHE A 797 -22.06 -22.76 1.17
C PHE A 797 -22.69 -24.16 1.31
N PHE A 798 -23.29 -24.68 0.23
CA PHE A 798 -23.86 -26.04 0.23
C PHE A 798 -22.81 -27.10 0.57
N ARG A 799 -21.61 -27.00 -0.02
CA ARG A 799 -20.52 -27.94 0.22
C ARG A 799 -20.12 -28.00 1.70
N TYR A 800 -19.93 -26.85 2.35
CA TYR A 800 -19.58 -26.83 3.77
C TYR A 800 -20.74 -27.20 4.68
N MET A 801 -21.99 -26.91 4.30
CA MET A 801 -23.15 -27.44 4.99
C MET A 801 -23.21 -28.97 4.93
N ALA A 802 -22.86 -29.58 3.79
CA ALA A 802 -22.82 -31.04 3.65
C ALA A 802 -21.69 -31.68 4.49
N ILE A 803 -20.50 -31.06 4.49
CA ILE A 803 -19.37 -31.51 5.31
C ILE A 803 -19.69 -31.36 6.80
N GLY A 804 -20.15 -30.18 7.23
CA GLY A 804 -20.54 -29.95 8.62
C GLY A 804 -21.67 -30.88 9.08
N ALA A 805 -22.69 -31.11 8.26
CA ALA A 805 -23.73 -32.08 8.57
C ALA A 805 -23.17 -33.50 8.76
N TYR A 806 -22.19 -33.90 7.93
CA TYR A 806 -21.49 -35.17 8.10
C TYR A 806 -20.69 -35.21 9.40
N VAL A 807 -19.93 -34.16 9.72
CA VAL A 807 -19.14 -34.06 10.96
C VAL A 807 -20.05 -34.24 12.17
N GLY A 808 -21.13 -33.45 12.26
CA GLY A 808 -22.04 -33.51 13.39
C GLY A 808 -22.78 -34.85 13.53
N ALA A 809 -23.13 -35.50 12.40
CA ALA A 809 -23.71 -36.84 12.45
C ALA A 809 -22.68 -37.91 12.85
N ALA A 810 -21.43 -37.78 12.41
CA ALA A 810 -20.36 -38.73 12.71
C ALA A 810 -19.94 -38.66 14.19
N THR A 811 -19.86 -37.47 14.78
CA THR A 811 -19.54 -37.29 16.21
C THR A 811 -20.62 -37.86 17.11
N VAL A 812 -21.90 -37.52 16.87
CA VAL A 812 -23.04 -38.07 17.61
C VAL A 812 -23.15 -39.57 17.40
N GLY A 813 -22.93 -40.03 16.15
CA GLY A 813 -22.90 -41.44 15.81
C GLY A 813 -21.81 -42.22 16.54
N ALA A 814 -20.62 -41.62 16.75
CA ALA A 814 -19.52 -42.24 17.48
C ALA A 814 -19.81 -42.38 18.98
N ALA A 815 -20.37 -41.34 19.60
CA ALA A 815 -20.82 -41.40 21.00
C ALA A 815 -21.95 -42.45 21.17
N GLY A 816 -22.97 -42.41 20.31
CA GLY A 816 -24.06 -43.37 20.33
C GLY A 816 -23.62 -44.82 20.06
N TRP A 817 -22.61 -45.00 19.19
CA TRP A 817 -22.03 -46.32 18.91
C TRP A 817 -21.42 -46.95 20.17
N TRP A 818 -20.74 -46.15 21.02
CA TRP A 818 -20.19 -46.67 22.28
C TRP A 818 -21.29 -47.16 23.23
N PHE A 819 -22.42 -46.45 23.31
CA PHE A 819 -23.54 -46.85 24.17
C PHE A 819 -24.26 -48.13 23.70
N ILE A 820 -24.40 -48.31 22.38
CA ILE A 820 -25.28 -49.33 21.80
C ILE A 820 -24.52 -50.58 21.35
N TYR A 821 -23.37 -50.41 20.70
CA TYR A 821 -22.71 -51.47 19.93
C TYR A 821 -21.30 -51.83 20.39
N ASP A 822 -20.63 -50.97 21.16
CA ASP A 822 -19.28 -51.27 21.63
C ASP A 822 -19.27 -52.38 22.69
N VAL A 823 -18.29 -53.28 22.59
CA VAL A 823 -18.18 -54.44 23.48
C VAL A 823 -17.84 -54.03 24.92
N THR A 824 -17.15 -52.89 25.08
CA THR A 824 -16.83 -52.32 26.40
C THR A 824 -17.92 -51.40 26.95
N GLY A 825 -18.94 -51.12 26.13
CA GLY A 825 -20.07 -50.26 26.48
C GLY A 825 -21.23 -51.00 27.17
N PRO A 826 -22.26 -50.27 27.61
CA PRO A 826 -23.40 -50.82 28.35
C PRO A 826 -24.40 -51.63 27.51
N GLY A 827 -24.32 -51.60 26.17
CA GLY A 827 -25.21 -52.37 25.28
C GLY A 827 -26.67 -51.93 25.33
N LEU A 828 -26.91 -50.62 25.36
CA LEU A 828 -28.25 -50.03 25.54
C LEU A 828 -29.07 -50.04 24.24
N SER A 829 -30.39 -50.07 24.38
CA SER A 829 -31.29 -49.77 23.25
C SER A 829 -31.32 -48.27 22.96
N TYR A 830 -31.64 -47.89 21.71
CA TYR A 830 -31.79 -46.48 21.34
C TYR A 830 -32.83 -45.75 22.19
N TYR A 831 -33.92 -46.43 22.56
CA TYR A 831 -34.98 -45.85 23.41
C TYR A 831 -34.46 -45.49 24.81
N GLN A 832 -33.68 -46.38 25.43
CA GLN A 832 -33.06 -46.10 26.73
C GLN A 832 -32.05 -44.95 26.63
N LEU A 833 -31.32 -44.85 25.52
CA LEU A 833 -30.36 -43.78 25.31
C LEU A 833 -31.02 -42.40 25.11
N SER A 834 -32.10 -42.31 24.33
CA SER A 834 -32.82 -41.05 24.08
C SER A 834 -33.68 -40.59 25.26
N HIS A 835 -33.90 -41.47 26.24
CA HIS A 835 -34.66 -41.16 27.46
C HIS A 835 -33.78 -41.29 28.71
N PHE A 836 -32.46 -41.10 28.58
CA PHE A 836 -31.50 -41.26 29.68
C PHE A 836 -31.84 -40.42 30.92
N MET A 837 -32.46 -39.27 30.70
CA MET A 837 -33.01 -38.37 31.71
C MET A 837 -33.99 -39.10 32.67
N GLN A 838 -34.71 -40.13 32.20
CA GLN A 838 -35.64 -40.90 33.02
C GLN A 838 -34.97 -42.04 33.83
N CYS A 839 -33.64 -42.10 33.88
CA CYS A 839 -32.92 -43.08 34.66
C CYS A 839 -32.98 -42.75 36.16
N HIS A 840 -33.83 -43.47 36.89
CA HIS A 840 -33.89 -43.49 38.34
C HIS A 840 -34.34 -44.89 38.79
N GLY A 841 -34.03 -45.25 40.04
CA GLY A 841 -34.19 -46.64 40.54
C GLY A 841 -35.61 -47.20 40.55
N GLU A 842 -36.63 -46.38 40.26
CA GLU A 842 -38.04 -46.80 40.18
C GLU A 842 -38.53 -47.05 38.74
N ASN A 843 -37.72 -46.73 37.72
CA ASN A 843 -38.11 -46.89 36.32
C ASN A 843 -37.76 -48.30 35.80
N PRO A 844 -38.74 -49.15 35.43
CA PRO A 844 -38.49 -50.52 34.97
C PRO A 844 -37.70 -50.59 33.66
N ASP A 845 -37.74 -49.54 32.82
CA ASP A 845 -37.02 -49.51 31.55
C ASP A 845 -35.48 -49.38 31.73
N PHE A 846 -35.01 -49.04 32.93
CA PHE A 846 -33.60 -48.88 33.28
C PHE A 846 -33.11 -49.87 34.34
N GLU A 847 -33.85 -50.95 34.59
CA GLU A 847 -33.50 -51.96 35.58
C GLU A 847 -32.13 -52.60 35.27
N GLY A 848 -31.21 -52.56 36.25
CA GLY A 848 -29.85 -53.11 36.10
C GLY A 848 -28.82 -52.18 35.46
N ILE A 849 -29.18 -50.95 35.10
CA ILE A 849 -28.26 -49.94 34.54
C ILE A 849 -27.88 -48.93 35.62
N ASN A 850 -26.59 -48.63 35.75
CA ASN A 850 -26.12 -47.55 36.62
C ASN A 850 -26.26 -46.21 35.89
N CYS A 851 -27.07 -45.28 36.40
CA CYS A 851 -27.36 -44.00 35.75
C CYS A 851 -26.12 -43.10 35.56
N HIS A 852 -25.05 -43.28 36.35
CA HIS A 852 -23.78 -42.55 36.11
C HIS A 852 -23.10 -42.92 34.79
N ILE A 853 -23.49 -44.01 34.13
CA ILE A 853 -22.93 -44.40 32.83
C ILE A 853 -23.22 -43.38 31.72
N PHE A 854 -24.32 -42.62 31.84
CA PHE A 854 -24.68 -41.58 30.87
C PHE A 854 -23.80 -40.32 30.98
N GLU A 855 -23.04 -40.19 32.07
CA GLU A 855 -22.06 -39.12 32.31
C GLU A 855 -20.62 -39.60 32.03
N ALA A 856 -20.45 -40.80 31.47
CA ALA A 856 -19.13 -41.38 31.22
C ALA A 856 -18.31 -40.56 30.21
N SER A 857 -17.00 -40.49 30.44
CA SER A 857 -16.02 -39.80 29.59
C SER A 857 -15.68 -40.54 28.29
N HIS A 858 -15.94 -41.85 28.19
CA HIS A 858 -15.67 -42.65 26.99
C HIS A 858 -16.43 -42.17 25.72
N PRO A 859 -17.76 -42.01 25.74
CA PRO A 859 -18.51 -41.55 24.56
C PRO A 859 -18.10 -40.13 24.13
N MET A 860 -17.78 -39.24 25.08
CA MET A 860 -17.23 -37.92 24.79
C MET A 860 -15.85 -38.01 24.10
N THR A 861 -15.00 -38.93 24.57
CA THR A 861 -13.68 -39.18 23.96
C THR A 861 -13.81 -39.71 22.52
N MET A 862 -14.78 -40.59 22.26
CA MET A 862 -15.08 -41.09 20.91
C MET A 862 -15.54 -39.96 19.99
N ALA A 863 -16.49 -39.13 20.44
CA ALA A 863 -16.98 -37.98 19.67
C ALA A 863 -15.85 -36.99 19.38
N LEU A 864 -15.07 -36.59 20.39
CA LEU A 864 -13.97 -35.64 20.22
C LEU A 864 -12.87 -36.20 19.30
N SER A 865 -12.54 -37.49 19.41
CA SER A 865 -11.54 -38.10 18.54
C SER A 865 -12.00 -38.20 17.08
N VAL A 866 -13.30 -38.41 16.84
CA VAL A 866 -13.88 -38.33 15.48
C VAL A 866 -13.83 -36.92 14.93
N LEU A 867 -14.21 -35.91 15.74
CA LEU A 867 -14.14 -34.49 15.35
C LEU A 867 -12.71 -34.12 14.94
N VAL A 868 -11.73 -34.33 15.82
CA VAL A 868 -10.33 -34.01 15.56
C VAL A 868 -9.81 -34.73 14.30
N THR A 869 -10.11 -36.02 14.14
CA THR A 869 -9.65 -36.79 12.98
C THR A 869 -10.30 -36.31 11.68
N ILE A 870 -11.59 -35.97 11.71
CA ILE A 870 -12.29 -35.37 10.56
C ILE A 870 -11.66 -34.02 10.21
N GLU A 871 -11.39 -33.17 11.18
CA GLU A 871 -10.83 -31.85 10.90
C GLU A 871 -9.41 -31.90 10.35
N MET A 872 -8.58 -32.86 10.80
CA MET A 872 -7.28 -33.10 10.15
C MET A 872 -7.43 -33.51 8.68
N ALA A 873 -8.43 -34.35 8.36
CA ALA A 873 -8.73 -34.72 6.98
C ALA A 873 -9.34 -33.56 6.17
N ASN A 874 -10.18 -32.73 6.81
CA ASN A 874 -10.79 -31.55 6.22
C ASN A 874 -9.76 -30.44 5.95
N ALA A 875 -8.72 -30.33 6.78
CA ALA A 875 -7.59 -29.44 6.55
C ALA A 875 -6.82 -29.82 5.27
N LEU A 876 -6.66 -31.12 4.97
CA LEU A 876 -6.11 -31.57 3.69
C LEU A 876 -7.01 -31.16 2.52
N ASN A 877 -8.32 -31.39 2.64
CA ASN A 877 -9.29 -30.95 1.65
C ASN A 877 -9.23 -29.43 1.41
N SER A 878 -8.86 -28.66 2.43
CA SER A 878 -8.75 -27.21 2.38
C SER A 878 -7.43 -26.70 1.77
N LEU A 879 -6.49 -27.57 1.36
CA LEU A 879 -5.28 -27.19 0.60
C LEU A 879 -5.60 -26.45 -0.71
N SER A 880 -6.74 -26.77 -1.31
CA SER A 880 -7.21 -26.10 -2.52
C SER A 880 -8.73 -26.07 -2.52
N GLU A 881 -9.29 -24.96 -2.97
CA GLU A 881 -10.74 -24.80 -3.11
C GLU A 881 -11.30 -25.85 -4.07
N ASN A 882 -10.82 -25.89 -5.31
CA ASN A 882 -11.37 -26.77 -6.35
C ASN A 882 -10.41 -27.83 -6.85
N GLN A 883 -9.10 -27.77 -6.56
CA GLN A 883 -8.19 -28.84 -7.01
C GLN A 883 -8.32 -30.08 -6.14
N SER A 884 -8.30 -31.24 -6.80
CA SER A 884 -8.25 -32.55 -6.15
C SER A 884 -6.90 -32.74 -5.47
N LEU A 885 -6.88 -33.48 -4.36
CA LEU A 885 -5.66 -33.97 -3.71
C LEU A 885 -4.77 -34.80 -4.64
N LEU A 886 -5.31 -35.34 -5.73
CA LEU A 886 -4.52 -36.00 -6.78
C LEU A 886 -3.70 -35.03 -7.63
N ARG A 887 -4.15 -33.78 -7.76
CA ARG A 887 -3.46 -32.71 -8.52
C ARG A 887 -2.57 -31.86 -7.64
N MET A 888 -3.06 -31.52 -6.44
CA MET A 888 -2.30 -30.83 -5.41
C MET A 888 -2.12 -31.78 -4.22
N PRO A 889 -1.02 -32.55 -4.18
CA PRO A 889 -0.82 -33.56 -3.16
C PRO A 889 -0.72 -32.97 -1.75
N PRO A 890 -1.03 -33.74 -0.69
CA PRO A 890 -0.90 -33.30 0.71
C PRO A 890 0.47 -32.72 1.10
N TRP A 891 1.54 -33.19 0.46
CA TRP A 891 2.92 -32.73 0.70
C TRP A 891 3.28 -31.42 -0.03
N SER A 892 2.34 -30.80 -0.74
CA SER A 892 2.53 -29.45 -1.32
C SER A 892 2.77 -28.39 -0.24
N ASN A 893 2.20 -28.59 0.95
CA ASN A 893 2.42 -27.76 2.11
C ASN A 893 2.98 -28.59 3.28
N PHE A 894 4.29 -28.57 3.45
CA PHE A 894 4.97 -29.25 4.56
C PHE A 894 4.56 -28.72 5.94
N TRP A 895 4.23 -27.42 6.04
CA TRP A 895 3.77 -26.82 7.29
C TRP A 895 2.43 -27.39 7.72
N LEU A 896 1.53 -27.67 6.78
CA LEU A 896 0.24 -28.29 7.07
C LEU A 896 0.41 -29.69 7.68
N LEU A 897 1.24 -30.54 7.06
CA LEU A 897 1.52 -31.88 7.58
C LEU A 897 2.14 -31.85 8.98
N SER A 898 3.04 -30.88 9.21
CA SER A 898 3.68 -30.67 10.51
C SER A 898 2.67 -30.19 11.56
N ALA A 899 1.79 -29.25 11.20
CA ALA A 899 0.73 -28.74 12.06
C ALA A 899 -0.29 -29.84 12.41
N MET A 900 -0.73 -30.64 11.45
CA MET A 900 -1.61 -31.78 11.69
C MET A 900 -0.97 -32.81 12.63
N SER A 901 0.32 -33.11 12.43
CA SER A 901 1.06 -34.02 13.30
C SER A 901 1.15 -33.49 14.73
N LEU A 902 1.36 -32.17 14.89
CA LEU A 902 1.36 -31.51 16.19
C LEU A 902 -0.03 -31.51 16.83
N SER A 903 -1.09 -31.21 16.08
CA SER A 903 -2.49 -31.25 16.56
C SER A 903 -2.87 -32.65 17.04
N MET A 904 -2.55 -33.70 16.27
CA MET A 904 -2.77 -35.09 16.72
C MET A 904 -1.94 -35.45 17.95
N SER A 905 -0.70 -34.96 18.04
CA SER A 905 0.15 -35.19 19.23
C SER A 905 -0.43 -34.50 20.48
N LEU A 906 -0.97 -33.29 20.32
CA LEU A 906 -1.66 -32.56 21.40
C LEU A 906 -2.98 -33.24 21.79
N HIS A 907 -3.69 -33.84 20.82
CA HIS A 907 -4.88 -34.66 21.11
C HIS A 907 -4.53 -35.89 21.94
N PHE A 908 -3.44 -36.60 21.61
CA PHE A 908 -2.94 -37.67 22.46
C PHE A 908 -2.48 -37.16 23.84
N MET A 909 -1.87 -35.97 23.91
CA MET A 909 -1.46 -35.37 25.17
C MET A 909 -2.66 -35.16 26.12
N ILE A 910 -3.77 -34.62 25.63
CA ILE A 910 -4.97 -34.40 26.47
C ILE A 910 -5.66 -35.70 26.91
N ILE A 911 -5.39 -36.82 26.24
CA ILE A 911 -5.93 -38.15 26.57
C ILE A 911 -5.04 -38.92 27.56
N TYR A 912 -3.72 -38.80 27.47
CA TYR A 912 -2.78 -39.68 28.17
C TYR A 912 -1.97 -39.01 29.29
N VAL A 913 -2.05 -37.69 29.47
CA VAL A 913 -1.28 -36.96 30.50
C VAL A 913 -2.18 -36.58 31.67
N ASP A 914 -2.02 -37.27 32.80
CA ASP A 914 -2.98 -37.37 33.93
C ASP A 914 -3.62 -36.10 34.54
N PRO A 915 -3.14 -34.85 34.41
CA PRO A 915 -3.98 -33.69 34.74
C PRO A 915 -5.01 -33.31 33.67
N LEU A 916 -4.77 -33.61 32.39
CA LEU A 916 -5.58 -33.10 31.27
C LEU A 916 -6.89 -33.87 31.06
N PRO A 917 -6.95 -35.22 31.12
CA PRO A 917 -8.19 -35.95 30.93
C PRO A 917 -9.26 -35.61 31.97
N MET A 918 -8.87 -35.23 33.19
CA MET A 918 -9.77 -34.76 34.23
C MET A 918 -10.46 -33.43 33.83
N ILE A 919 -9.68 -32.50 33.27
CA ILE A 919 -10.19 -31.18 32.85
C ILE A 919 -11.11 -31.32 31.63
N PHE A 920 -10.72 -32.15 30.66
CA PHE A 920 -11.46 -32.33 29.42
C PHE A 920 -12.52 -33.43 29.45
N LYS A 921 -12.70 -34.13 30.58
CA LYS A 921 -13.57 -35.32 30.73
C LYS A 921 -13.28 -36.40 29.66
N MET A 922 -12.02 -36.80 29.55
CA MET A 922 -11.52 -37.76 28.55
C MET A 922 -11.02 -39.05 29.20
N THR A 923 -10.96 -40.13 28.41
CA THR A 923 -10.38 -41.42 28.80
C THR A 923 -9.60 -42.05 27.65
N PRO A 924 -8.57 -42.87 27.92
CA PRO A 924 -7.85 -43.59 26.88
C PRO A 924 -8.74 -44.51 26.03
N LEU A 925 -8.59 -44.46 24.71
CA LEU A 925 -9.29 -45.36 23.78
C LEU A 925 -8.47 -46.62 23.49
N SER A 926 -9.16 -47.74 23.28
CA SER A 926 -8.58 -48.99 22.78
C SER A 926 -8.30 -48.92 21.27
N MET A 927 -7.53 -49.89 20.76
CA MET A 927 -7.22 -49.95 19.31
C MET A 927 -8.45 -50.22 18.44
N GLU A 928 -9.45 -50.97 18.95
CA GLU A 928 -10.69 -51.22 18.21
C GLU A 928 -11.54 -49.94 18.10
N GLN A 929 -11.59 -49.16 19.17
CA GLN A 929 -12.24 -47.85 19.22
C GLN A 929 -11.56 -46.85 18.28
N TRP A 930 -10.22 -46.78 18.26
CA TRP A 930 -9.48 -45.97 17.29
C TRP A 930 -9.75 -46.38 15.83
N LEU A 931 -9.88 -47.67 15.55
CA LEU A 931 -10.22 -48.16 14.21
C LEU A 931 -11.64 -47.75 13.81
N MET A 932 -12.57 -47.67 14.76
CA MET A 932 -13.91 -47.11 14.53
C MET A 932 -13.87 -45.60 14.27
N VAL A 933 -13.05 -44.85 15.03
CA VAL A 933 -12.81 -43.42 14.79
C VAL A 933 -12.34 -43.21 13.35
N LEU A 934 -11.31 -43.93 12.89
CA LEU A 934 -10.81 -43.80 11.52
C LEU A 934 -11.86 -44.14 10.46
N LYS A 935 -12.68 -45.18 10.69
CA LYS A 935 -13.77 -45.57 9.76
C LYS A 935 -14.83 -44.48 9.61
N LEU A 936 -15.17 -43.79 10.69
CA LEU A 936 -16.13 -42.68 10.67
C LEU A 936 -15.50 -41.40 10.13
N SER A 937 -14.19 -41.19 10.28
CA SER A 937 -13.57 -39.92 9.88
C SER A 937 -13.10 -39.88 8.41
N PHE A 938 -12.42 -40.91 7.91
CA PHE A 938 -11.84 -40.87 6.55
C PHE A 938 -12.81 -40.62 5.38
N PRO A 939 -14.09 -41.05 5.41
CA PRO A 939 -15.01 -40.80 4.31
C PRO A 939 -15.21 -39.31 3.98
N VAL A 940 -14.89 -38.38 4.89
CA VAL A 940 -14.96 -36.93 4.63
C VAL A 940 -14.08 -36.51 3.44
N ILE A 941 -12.93 -37.17 3.23
CA ILE A 941 -12.05 -36.90 2.07
C ILE A 941 -12.75 -37.29 0.78
N LEU A 942 -13.41 -38.46 0.76
CA LEU A 942 -14.12 -38.94 -0.42
C LEU A 942 -15.33 -38.07 -0.74
N ILE A 943 -16.10 -37.67 0.29
CA ILE A 943 -17.24 -36.77 0.14
C ILE A 943 -16.78 -35.46 -0.50
N ASP A 944 -15.73 -34.84 0.03
CA ASP A 944 -15.24 -33.57 -0.47
C ASP A 944 -14.61 -33.68 -1.87
N GLU A 945 -13.88 -34.76 -2.18
CA GLU A 945 -13.33 -34.99 -3.52
C GLU A 945 -14.43 -35.13 -4.57
N VAL A 946 -15.56 -35.77 -4.23
CA VAL A 946 -16.75 -35.82 -5.10
C VAL A 946 -17.33 -34.41 -5.28
N LEU A 947 -17.48 -33.63 -4.22
CA LEU A 947 -18.01 -32.26 -4.29
C LEU A 947 -17.09 -31.34 -5.13
N LYS A 948 -15.77 -31.44 -4.97
CA LYS A 948 -14.78 -30.75 -5.82
C LYS A 948 -14.87 -31.20 -7.27
N PHE A 949 -15.05 -32.50 -7.53
CA PHE A 949 -15.22 -33.03 -8.89
C PHE A 949 -16.48 -32.46 -9.56
N VAL A 950 -17.59 -32.33 -8.82
CA VAL A 950 -18.81 -31.71 -9.33
C VAL A 950 -18.60 -30.22 -9.65
N ALA A 951 -17.94 -29.49 -8.75
CA ALA A 951 -17.62 -28.07 -8.94
C ALA A 951 -16.87 -27.83 -10.26
N ARG A 952 -15.77 -28.55 -10.46
CA ARG A 952 -14.90 -28.40 -11.63
C ARG A 952 -15.60 -28.70 -12.96
N ASN A 953 -16.43 -29.73 -13.00
CA ASN A 953 -16.97 -30.25 -14.26
C ASN A 953 -18.32 -29.65 -14.66
N TYR A 954 -19.16 -29.30 -13.68
CA TYR A 954 -20.56 -28.95 -13.92
C TYR A 954 -20.94 -27.53 -13.50
N ILE A 955 -20.16 -26.89 -12.63
CA ILE A 955 -20.49 -25.56 -12.07
C ILE A 955 -19.59 -24.49 -12.70
N ASP A 956 -18.27 -24.63 -12.57
CA ASP A 956 -17.32 -23.63 -13.07
C ASP A 956 -17.35 -23.50 -14.61
N ARG A 957 -17.63 -24.61 -15.30
CA ARG A 957 -17.74 -24.65 -16.78
C ARG A 957 -18.95 -23.88 -17.31
N LYS A 958 -20.03 -23.75 -16.54
CA LYS A 958 -21.21 -22.96 -16.97
C LYS A 958 -20.90 -21.46 -16.97
N TRP A 959 -20.07 -20.96 -16.05
CA TRP A 959 -19.78 -19.53 -15.93
C TRP A 959 -18.87 -19.00 -17.05
N SER A 960 -17.95 -19.82 -17.55
CA SER A 960 -17.11 -19.48 -18.72
C SER A 960 -17.91 -19.39 -20.03
N GLN A 961 -19.00 -20.14 -20.17
CA GLN A 961 -19.82 -20.13 -21.41
C GLN A 961 -20.91 -19.06 -21.41
N THR A 962 -21.34 -18.50 -20.27
CA THR A 962 -22.42 -17.49 -20.25
C THR A 962 -22.01 -16.11 -20.78
N HIS A 963 -20.72 -15.86 -21.03
CA HIS A 963 -20.22 -14.61 -21.65
C HIS A 963 -19.91 -14.73 -23.14
N THR A 964 -20.19 -15.88 -23.76
CA THR A 964 -20.05 -16.06 -25.22
C THR A 964 -21.20 -16.92 -25.74
N TYR A 965 -22.06 -16.29 -26.55
CA TYR A 965 -23.20 -16.84 -27.30
C TYR A 965 -24.59 -16.84 -26.64
N THR A 966 -25.31 -15.75 -26.91
CA THR A 966 -26.70 -15.83 -27.41
C THR A 966 -26.80 -16.86 -28.55
N HIS A 967 -27.90 -17.62 -28.55
CA HIS A 967 -28.23 -18.77 -29.41
C HIS A 967 -27.70 -20.15 -28.95
N THR A 968 -28.44 -20.81 -28.05
CA THR A 968 -28.93 -22.20 -28.22
C THR A 968 -29.83 -22.64 -27.04
N HIS A 969 -30.85 -21.85 -26.74
CA HIS A 969 -31.98 -22.31 -25.92
C HIS A 969 -32.93 -23.18 -26.76
N THR A 970 -32.59 -24.46 -27.01
CA THR A 970 -33.60 -25.43 -27.50
C THR A 970 -33.28 -26.91 -27.21
N PHE A 971 -32.08 -27.28 -26.75
CA PHE A 971 -31.74 -28.72 -26.63
C PHE A 971 -31.97 -29.35 -25.25
N PHE A 972 -32.17 -28.56 -24.18
CA PHE A 972 -32.26 -29.11 -22.81
C PHE A 972 -33.68 -29.53 -22.38
N ILE A 973 -34.73 -29.11 -23.11
CA ILE A 973 -36.13 -29.47 -22.80
C ILE A 973 -36.51 -30.85 -23.41
N TYR A 974 -35.76 -31.36 -24.39
CA TYR A 974 -36.09 -32.65 -25.02
C TYR A 974 -35.59 -33.87 -24.24
N TYR A 975 -34.56 -33.75 -23.39
CA TYR A 975 -33.96 -34.89 -22.70
C TYR A 975 -34.67 -35.28 -21.40
N ILE A 976 -35.42 -34.35 -20.78
CA ILE A 976 -36.23 -34.64 -19.59
C ILE A 976 -37.55 -35.35 -19.97
N TYR A 977 -38.01 -35.23 -21.21
CA TYR A 977 -39.24 -35.88 -21.67
C TYR A 977 -39.06 -37.36 -22.07
N ILE A 978 -37.82 -37.82 -22.30
CA ILE A 978 -37.54 -39.21 -22.72
C ILE A 978 -37.22 -40.14 -21.53
N ILE A 979 -37.09 -39.60 -20.31
CA ILE A 979 -36.89 -40.39 -19.08
C ILE A 979 -38.23 -40.67 -18.35
N TYR A 980 -39.34 -40.12 -18.85
CA TYR A 980 -40.69 -40.32 -18.30
C TYR A 980 -41.69 -40.94 -19.32
N LEU A 981 -41.16 -41.68 -20.30
CA LEU A 981 -41.84 -42.67 -21.15
C LEU A 981 -41.03 -43.96 -21.08
#